data_AF-A0A2C5Q7T9-F1
#
_entry.id   AF-A0A2C5Q7T9-F1
#
_cell.length_a   1.000
_cell.length_b   1.000
_cell.length_c   1.000
_cell.angle_alpha   90.00
_cell.angle_beta   90.00
_cell.angle_gamma   90.00
#
_symmetry.space_group_name_H-M   'P 1'
#
loop_
_entity.id
_entity.type
_entity.pdbx_description
1 polymer ?
#
loop_
_entity_poly.entity_id
_entity_poly.type
_entity_poly.pdbx_seq_one_letter_code
_entity_poly.pdbx_strand_id
1 'polypeptide(L)'
;MQKMKWKNYLCYFIILMLLGTAVTVKPSISKAEESDVNITLLGTADIHGRFMPWDYALDGANTSGSLTQLYTVIKKVRQENPNTILVDAGDTIQGNSVELFNDQPQSPMMVAMNAMEYDAWAFGNHEFNFGLDTLKKVSEQYKGKTLAGNIYKENGERFLPAYTIVEKGGIKVGIIGMNTPMISDFEKGTDHLDGLVVKNPVEETKKAIKELEGKVDVMVGVMHMGLENENGIPGTGVQDIANACPELSAIFAAHMHKLVKKEVVNGVIITEPDKYGTHISRIDLTFTKQDGKLVLKDKTATAIPVKNTDGTTIVSDPTLEDTLTPFHEYARGDANVVVAQLKGRNLVPENEIKGIPSVQIQETPLSDFFHEVMLYYSKADVVAHQIDNDNARLDVGPIKKKDIAYNYQYALGEITVYKVTGKDLKDYMEWAAGYFNSSRAGDVTVSFDKTRCASKYSTNDFFGGVKYEIDLTKPYGSRITNLRSIRTNKPIKTKDVMTLGMNAYRMEALQAKGGALEGRKFEQIWSSKQENAFGETGGTIRNLAITYLKEVKNGIYTPKVMHNWKITGVNTHSSEHKAVVDLVNKGILEIPKTEDGKYTNIASINTKDSITKEEIVALSQKVNINPNQFNHVKRKGEFYKKLSRIIK
;
A
#
# COMPACT_ATOMS: atom_id res chain seq x y z
N MET A 1 12.60 -86.80 8.69
CA MET A 1 12.46 -88.02 7.85
C MET A 1 11.02 -88.11 7.35
N GLN A 2 10.79 -88.77 6.20
CA GLN A 2 9.46 -89.10 5.62
C GLN A 2 8.61 -87.88 5.17
N LYS A 3 8.24 -87.74 3.88
CA LYS A 3 7.23 -88.48 3.07
C LYS A 3 5.79 -88.13 3.49
N MET A 4 4.78 -87.95 2.61
CA MET A 4 4.60 -87.75 1.15
C MET A 4 3.10 -88.04 0.88
N LYS A 5 2.41 -87.23 0.05
CA LYS A 5 1.12 -87.58 -0.62
C LYS A 5 -0.06 -87.81 0.36
N TRP A 6 -1.35 -87.83 0.00
CA TRP A 6 -2.11 -87.84 -1.28
C TRP A 6 -3.49 -87.14 -1.03
N LYS A 7 -4.50 -87.00 -1.91
CA LYS A 7 -4.82 -87.55 -3.25
C LYS A 7 -5.64 -86.54 -4.10
N ASN A 8 -6.40 -87.06 -5.06
CA ASN A 8 -7.14 -86.39 -6.15
C ASN A 8 -8.68 -86.45 -5.93
N TYR A 9 -9.44 -86.34 -7.06
CA TYR A 9 -10.89 -86.52 -7.29
C TYR A 9 -11.68 -85.19 -7.24
N LEU A 10 -12.59 -84.84 -8.17
CA LEU A 10 -13.09 -85.41 -9.46
C LEU A 10 -13.61 -84.19 -10.32
N CYS A 11 -14.19 -84.21 -11.53
CA CYS A 11 -14.74 -85.22 -12.43
C CYS A 11 -14.73 -84.78 -13.94
N TYR A 12 -15.71 -85.26 -14.72
CA TYR A 12 -15.98 -85.08 -16.17
C TYR A 12 -16.88 -83.84 -16.44
N PHE A 13 -17.12 -83.33 -17.67
CA PHE A 13 -17.72 -84.04 -18.83
C PHE A 13 -17.72 -83.29 -20.19
N ILE A 14 -17.90 -84.10 -21.26
CA ILE A 14 -18.36 -83.81 -22.64
C ILE A 14 -17.44 -83.01 -23.59
N ILE A 15 -17.18 -83.63 -24.74
CA ILE A 15 -16.70 -83.02 -25.99
C ILE A 15 -17.89 -82.91 -26.95
N LEU A 16 -18.03 -81.80 -27.67
CA LEU A 16 -18.76 -81.78 -28.95
C LEU A 16 -18.09 -80.80 -29.93
N MET A 17 -17.85 -81.24 -31.16
CA MET A 17 -17.39 -80.37 -32.26
C MET A 17 -18.59 -79.69 -32.92
N LEU A 18 -18.43 -78.43 -33.36
CA LEU A 18 -19.22 -77.85 -34.45
C LEU A 18 -18.44 -76.70 -35.13
N LEU A 19 -18.77 -76.43 -36.40
CA LEU A 19 -17.87 -75.78 -37.35
C LEU A 19 -17.79 -74.25 -37.21
N GLY A 20 -16.55 -73.76 -37.20
CA GLY A 20 -16.02 -72.78 -38.17
C GLY A 20 -16.80 -71.49 -38.48
N THR A 21 -16.31 -70.37 -37.94
CA THR A 21 -16.18 -69.11 -38.69
C THR A 21 -14.91 -68.38 -38.22
N ALA A 22 -13.95 -68.19 -39.12
CA ALA A 22 -12.68 -67.52 -38.79
C ALA A 22 -12.82 -66.00 -38.93
N VAL A 23 -13.45 -65.35 -37.94
CA VAL A 23 -13.48 -63.89 -37.86
C VAL A 23 -12.07 -63.39 -37.52
N THR A 24 -11.37 -62.85 -38.51
CA THR A 24 -10.07 -62.21 -38.32
C THR A 24 -10.24 -60.84 -37.66
N VAL A 25 -10.40 -60.86 -36.33
CA VAL A 25 -10.33 -59.66 -35.49
C VAL A 25 -8.92 -59.08 -35.63
N LYS A 26 -8.76 -58.12 -36.54
CA LYS A 26 -7.62 -57.19 -36.49
C LYS A 26 -7.71 -56.48 -35.14
N PRO A 27 -6.67 -56.54 -34.29
CA PRO A 27 -6.63 -55.67 -33.12
C PRO A 27 -6.58 -54.24 -33.64
N SER A 28 -7.65 -53.47 -33.40
CA SER A 28 -7.55 -52.02 -33.50
C SER A 28 -6.56 -51.58 -32.42
N ILE A 29 -5.35 -51.23 -32.83
CA ILE A 29 -4.43 -50.50 -31.97
C ILE A 29 -5.09 -49.15 -31.73
N SER A 30 -5.86 -49.08 -30.64
CA SER A 30 -6.28 -47.81 -30.07
C SER A 30 -5.00 -47.04 -29.79
N LYS A 31 -4.75 -46.00 -30.59
CA LYS A 31 -3.66 -45.07 -30.34
C LYS A 31 -4.06 -44.31 -29.10
N ALA A 32 -3.63 -44.80 -27.94
CA ALA A 32 -3.92 -44.19 -26.65
C ALA A 32 -3.57 -42.69 -26.74
N GLU A 33 -4.54 -41.84 -26.41
CA GLU A 33 -4.33 -40.40 -26.41
C GLU A 33 -3.25 -40.10 -25.37
N GLU A 34 -2.09 -39.63 -25.83
CA GLU A 34 -0.96 -39.33 -24.95
C GLU A 34 -1.37 -38.14 -24.07
N SER A 35 -1.48 -38.38 -22.76
CA SER A 35 -2.06 -37.42 -21.82
C SER A 35 -1.32 -36.09 -21.82
N ASP A 36 -2.07 -34.99 -21.90
CA ASP A 36 -1.52 -33.64 -21.83
C ASP A 36 -0.68 -33.42 -20.55
N VAL A 37 0.42 -32.67 -20.68
CA VAL A 37 1.30 -32.26 -19.58
C VAL A 37 0.94 -30.84 -19.17
N ASN A 38 0.52 -30.65 -17.92
CA ASN A 38 0.18 -29.33 -17.38
C ASN A 38 1.32 -28.77 -16.53
N ILE A 39 1.76 -27.55 -16.85
CA ILE A 39 2.72 -26.78 -16.05
C ILE A 39 1.97 -25.59 -15.45
N THR A 40 2.07 -25.40 -14.12
CA THR A 40 1.46 -24.26 -13.43
C THR A 40 2.56 -23.28 -13.03
N LEU A 41 2.42 -22.03 -13.45
CA LEU A 41 3.32 -20.94 -13.10
C LEU A 41 2.63 -20.04 -12.06
N LEU A 42 3.28 -19.81 -10.93
CA LEU A 42 2.83 -18.92 -9.87
C LEU A 42 3.77 -17.73 -9.77
N GLY A 43 3.22 -16.51 -9.78
CA GLY A 43 3.97 -15.26 -9.72
C GLY A 43 3.52 -14.36 -8.58
N THR A 44 4.47 -13.93 -7.76
CA THR A 44 4.34 -12.81 -6.81
C THR A 44 5.09 -11.57 -7.30
N ALA A 45 4.75 -10.44 -6.71
CA ALA A 45 5.41 -9.16 -6.94
C ALA A 45 5.16 -8.25 -5.73
N ASP A 46 5.99 -7.23 -5.58
CA ASP A 46 5.71 -6.03 -4.77
C ASP A 46 5.31 -6.39 -3.32
N ILE A 47 5.97 -7.39 -2.75
CA ILE A 47 5.63 -7.93 -1.43
C ILE A 47 5.99 -6.93 -0.31
N HIS A 48 7.00 -6.08 -0.54
CA HIS A 48 7.43 -5.00 0.37
C HIS A 48 7.51 -5.43 1.84
N GLY A 49 8.36 -6.40 2.15
CA GLY A 49 8.62 -6.80 3.54
C GLY A 49 7.48 -7.52 4.28
N ARG A 50 6.38 -7.89 3.61
CA ARG A 50 5.23 -8.55 4.26
C ARG A 50 5.42 -10.06 4.39
N PHE A 51 6.39 -10.46 5.22
CA PHE A 51 6.64 -11.88 5.51
C PHE A 51 5.54 -12.54 6.35
N MET A 52 4.84 -11.77 7.21
CA MET A 52 3.72 -12.21 8.07
C MET A 52 2.56 -11.19 8.02
N PRO A 53 1.32 -11.55 8.44
CA PRO A 53 0.14 -10.70 8.39
C PRO A 53 0.16 -9.60 9.48
N TRP A 54 1.15 -8.71 9.42
CA TRP A 54 1.44 -7.72 10.45
C TRP A 54 1.96 -6.42 9.85
N ASP A 55 1.52 -5.29 10.41
CA ASP A 55 2.11 -3.97 10.18
C ASP A 55 3.16 -3.73 11.25
N TYR A 56 4.44 -3.75 10.87
CA TYR A 56 5.55 -3.58 11.82
C TYR A 56 5.80 -2.12 12.20
N ALA A 57 5.34 -1.14 11.41
CA ALA A 57 5.42 0.26 11.80
C ALA A 57 4.42 0.61 12.91
N LEU A 58 3.27 -0.07 12.94
CA LEU A 58 2.18 0.14 13.92
C LEU A 58 2.13 -0.91 15.03
N ASP A 59 2.84 -2.03 14.89
CA ASP A 59 2.76 -3.23 15.74
C ASP A 59 1.29 -3.66 15.95
N GLY A 60 0.66 -4.09 14.86
CA GLY A 60 -0.70 -4.62 14.84
C GLY A 60 -0.96 -5.55 13.64
N ALA A 61 -1.93 -6.46 13.80
CA ALA A 61 -2.30 -7.43 12.77
C ALA A 61 -2.82 -6.77 11.50
N ASN A 62 -2.36 -7.27 10.35
CA ASN A 62 -2.73 -6.81 9.01
C ASN A 62 -2.87 -8.00 8.06
N THR A 63 -4.03 -8.66 8.08
CA THR A 63 -4.31 -9.91 7.34
C THR A 63 -4.61 -9.72 5.85
N SER A 64 -4.36 -8.53 5.28
CA SER A 64 -4.67 -8.23 3.87
C SER A 64 -3.86 -9.05 2.87
N GLY A 65 -2.66 -9.50 3.26
CA GLY A 65 -1.68 -10.16 2.40
C GLY A 65 -0.33 -10.28 3.10
N SER A 66 0.32 -11.43 2.91
CA SER A 66 1.65 -11.76 3.42
C SER A 66 2.19 -13.07 2.82
N LEU A 67 3.51 -13.30 2.89
CA LEU A 67 4.11 -14.56 2.41
C LEU A 67 3.59 -15.80 3.15
N THR A 68 3.33 -15.74 4.45
CA THR A 68 2.77 -16.90 5.19
C THR A 68 1.35 -17.24 4.74
N GLN A 69 0.51 -16.25 4.44
CA GLN A 69 -0.81 -16.48 3.85
C GLN A 69 -0.71 -17.01 2.40
N LEU A 70 0.22 -16.48 1.60
CA LEU A 70 0.47 -16.99 0.25
C LEU A 70 1.02 -18.42 0.25
N TYR A 71 1.82 -18.82 1.23
CA TYR A 71 2.38 -20.18 1.27
C TYR A 71 1.29 -21.24 1.47
N THR A 72 0.21 -20.94 2.21
CA THR A 72 -1.00 -21.78 2.27
C THR A 72 -1.61 -21.98 0.87
N VAL A 73 -1.69 -20.93 0.06
CA VAL A 73 -2.19 -21.00 -1.32
C VAL A 73 -1.24 -21.82 -2.22
N ILE A 74 0.07 -21.53 -2.15
CA ILE A 74 1.11 -22.21 -2.95
C ILE A 74 1.14 -23.71 -2.66
N LYS A 75 1.07 -24.13 -1.38
CA LYS A 75 1.03 -25.55 -1.02
C LYS A 75 -0.22 -26.24 -1.54
N LYS A 76 -1.39 -25.58 -1.56
CA LYS A 76 -2.59 -26.11 -2.20
C LYS A 76 -2.39 -26.30 -3.71
N VAL A 77 -1.84 -25.30 -4.41
CA VAL A 77 -1.59 -25.41 -5.86
C VAL A 77 -0.53 -26.48 -6.18
N ARG A 78 0.52 -26.64 -5.36
CA ARG A 78 1.49 -27.76 -5.50
C ARG A 78 0.87 -29.15 -5.26
N GLN A 79 -0.21 -29.25 -4.49
CA GLN A 79 -1.01 -30.47 -4.35
C GLN A 79 -1.96 -30.70 -5.55
N GLU A 80 -2.47 -29.62 -6.16
CA GLU A 80 -3.27 -29.69 -7.39
C GLU A 80 -2.41 -30.06 -8.62
N ASN A 81 -1.19 -29.52 -8.73
CA ASN A 81 -0.22 -29.84 -9.77
C ASN A 81 1.23 -29.81 -9.22
N PRO A 82 1.93 -30.97 -9.12
CA PRO A 82 3.33 -31.00 -8.69
C PRO A 82 4.29 -30.35 -9.71
N ASN A 83 3.88 -30.19 -10.98
CA ASN A 83 4.66 -29.45 -11.99
C ASN A 83 4.45 -27.93 -11.86
N THR A 84 4.54 -27.42 -10.63
CA THR A 84 4.44 -25.99 -10.33
C THR A 84 5.83 -25.34 -10.32
N ILE A 85 5.93 -24.16 -10.91
CA ILE A 85 7.08 -23.23 -10.83
C ILE A 85 6.62 -21.98 -10.09
N LEU A 86 7.45 -21.45 -9.20
CA LEU A 86 7.16 -20.25 -8.40
C LEU A 86 8.22 -19.17 -8.64
N VAL A 87 7.77 -17.96 -9.00
CA VAL A 87 8.62 -16.81 -9.31
C VAL A 87 8.19 -15.56 -8.56
N ASP A 88 9.15 -14.68 -8.23
CA ASP A 88 8.90 -13.32 -7.74
C ASP A 88 9.39 -12.28 -8.74
N ALA A 89 8.62 -11.20 -8.92
CA ALA A 89 8.89 -10.14 -9.89
C ALA A 89 9.44 -8.84 -9.29
N GLY A 90 9.94 -8.86 -8.05
CA GLY A 90 10.71 -7.76 -7.45
C GLY A 90 9.97 -6.97 -6.37
N ASP A 91 10.68 -5.99 -5.81
CA ASP A 91 10.26 -5.13 -4.70
C ASP A 91 9.88 -5.94 -3.45
N THR A 92 10.86 -6.75 -3.03
CA THR A 92 10.77 -7.68 -1.91
C THR A 92 11.45 -7.12 -0.66
N ILE A 93 12.61 -6.44 -0.78
CA ILE A 93 13.48 -6.10 0.37
C ILE A 93 13.28 -4.70 1.00
N GLN A 94 12.18 -4.02 0.70
CA GLN A 94 11.90 -2.65 1.18
C GLN A 94 10.52 -2.54 1.81
N GLY A 95 10.40 -1.77 2.89
CA GLY A 95 9.10 -1.43 3.47
C GLY A 95 8.60 -2.44 4.51
N ASN A 96 7.51 -2.09 5.18
CA ASN A 96 7.00 -2.79 6.37
C ASN A 96 8.11 -3.10 7.41
N SER A 97 9.08 -2.20 7.57
CA SER A 97 10.23 -2.35 8.49
C SER A 97 11.14 -3.56 8.20
N VAL A 98 11.11 -4.11 6.99
CA VAL A 98 12.03 -5.19 6.59
C VAL A 98 13.46 -4.71 6.43
N GLU A 99 13.65 -3.41 6.17
CA GLU A 99 14.95 -2.74 6.11
C GLU A 99 15.77 -2.89 7.42
N LEU A 100 15.12 -3.20 8.55
CA LEU A 100 15.78 -3.57 9.81
C LEU A 100 16.67 -4.83 9.69
N PHE A 101 16.44 -5.66 8.68
CA PHE A 101 17.15 -6.92 8.44
C PHE A 101 18.22 -6.84 7.35
N ASN A 102 18.34 -5.71 6.65
CA ASN A 102 19.36 -5.49 5.63
C ASN A 102 20.78 -5.71 6.17
N ASP A 103 21.01 -5.30 7.43
CA ASP A 103 22.30 -5.48 8.09
C ASP A 103 22.47 -6.79 8.85
N GLN A 104 21.40 -7.57 9.02
CA GLN A 104 21.38 -8.79 9.83
C GLN A 104 21.96 -10.00 9.07
N PRO A 105 22.37 -11.09 9.76
CA PRO A 105 22.85 -12.31 9.11
C PRO A 105 21.81 -13.03 8.24
N GLN A 106 20.52 -12.71 8.43
CA GLN A 106 19.40 -13.26 7.67
C GLN A 106 18.31 -12.21 7.47
N SER A 107 17.78 -12.11 6.25
CA SER A 107 16.54 -11.39 5.93
C SER A 107 15.34 -12.34 6.01
N PRO A 108 14.22 -11.95 6.67
CA PRO A 108 13.03 -12.79 6.75
C PRO A 108 12.43 -13.10 5.38
N MET A 109 12.61 -12.21 4.40
CA MET A 109 12.16 -12.44 3.02
C MET A 109 12.94 -13.59 2.37
N MET A 110 14.26 -13.59 2.54
CA MET A 110 15.13 -14.63 1.98
C MET A 110 14.91 -15.96 2.69
N VAL A 111 14.69 -15.95 4.02
CA VAL A 111 14.26 -17.14 4.78
C VAL A 111 12.92 -17.67 4.24
N ALA A 112 11.93 -16.81 4.03
CA ALA A 112 10.61 -17.21 3.53
C ALA A 112 10.67 -17.74 2.09
N MET A 113 11.30 -17.02 1.15
CA MET A 113 11.41 -17.45 -0.25
C MET A 113 12.19 -18.77 -0.40
N ASN A 114 13.20 -19.00 0.46
CA ASN A 114 13.91 -20.27 0.53
C ASN A 114 13.02 -21.40 1.07
N ALA A 115 12.19 -21.15 2.08
CA ALA A 115 11.27 -22.13 2.67
C ALA A 115 10.04 -22.42 1.79
N MET A 116 9.65 -21.45 0.95
CA MET A 116 8.58 -21.55 -0.06
C MET A 116 9.07 -22.15 -1.38
N GLU A 117 10.37 -22.41 -1.54
CA GLU A 117 10.99 -22.94 -2.76
C GLU A 117 10.64 -22.12 -4.01
N TYR A 118 11.01 -20.83 -4.05
CA TYR A 118 10.98 -20.06 -5.30
C TYR A 118 12.07 -20.57 -6.26
N ASP A 119 11.73 -20.72 -7.54
CA ASP A 119 12.67 -21.12 -8.58
C ASP A 119 13.47 -19.90 -9.11
N ALA A 120 12.84 -18.72 -9.22
CA ALA A 120 13.47 -17.48 -9.71
C ALA A 120 12.92 -16.20 -9.04
N TRP A 121 13.74 -15.15 -9.01
CA TRP A 121 13.41 -13.80 -8.50
C TRP A 121 14.02 -12.76 -9.46
N ALA A 122 13.20 -11.94 -10.10
CA ALA A 122 13.67 -10.77 -10.84
C ALA A 122 13.78 -9.57 -9.87
N PHE A 123 14.87 -8.80 -9.96
CA PHE A 123 15.02 -7.61 -9.12
C PHE A 123 14.15 -6.45 -9.61
N GLY A 124 13.47 -5.80 -8.67
CA GLY A 124 12.75 -4.56 -8.89
C GLY A 124 13.56 -3.31 -8.59
N ASN A 125 12.89 -2.16 -8.50
CA ASN A 125 13.56 -0.90 -8.21
C ASN A 125 14.01 -0.79 -6.75
N HIS A 126 13.18 -1.24 -5.81
CA HIS A 126 13.46 -1.12 -4.38
C HIS A 126 14.54 -2.09 -3.87
N GLU A 127 14.97 -3.06 -4.69
CA GLU A 127 16.18 -3.83 -4.43
C GLU A 127 17.46 -2.97 -4.43
N PHE A 128 17.49 -1.83 -5.13
CA PHE A 128 18.69 -0.98 -5.26
C PHE A 128 18.77 0.15 -4.22
N ASN A 129 17.67 0.48 -3.55
CA ASN A 129 17.50 1.59 -2.58
C ASN A 129 18.50 1.65 -1.39
N PHE A 130 19.35 0.64 -1.22
CA PHE A 130 20.27 0.51 -0.09
C PHE A 130 21.74 0.30 -0.55
N GLY A 131 22.03 0.56 -1.82
CA GLY A 131 23.34 0.36 -2.43
C GLY A 131 23.68 -1.11 -2.72
N LEU A 132 24.65 -1.30 -3.63
CA LEU A 132 24.98 -2.61 -4.19
C LEU A 132 25.54 -3.61 -3.16
N ASP A 133 26.24 -3.14 -2.12
CA ASP A 133 26.75 -3.99 -1.04
C ASP A 133 25.60 -4.59 -0.21
N THR A 134 24.57 -3.81 0.10
CA THR A 134 23.37 -4.31 0.79
C THR A 134 22.60 -5.29 -0.09
N LEU A 135 22.37 -4.93 -1.35
CA LEU A 135 21.69 -5.79 -2.31
C LEU A 135 22.42 -7.13 -2.48
N LYS A 136 23.75 -7.12 -2.57
CA LYS A 136 24.59 -8.33 -2.58
C LYS A 136 24.44 -9.13 -1.29
N LYS A 137 24.62 -8.49 -0.12
CA LYS A 137 24.52 -9.11 1.21
C LYS A 137 23.17 -9.79 1.48
N VAL A 138 22.07 -9.23 0.98
CA VAL A 138 20.73 -9.83 1.10
C VAL A 138 20.52 -10.91 0.04
N SER A 139 20.85 -10.65 -1.23
CA SER A 139 20.56 -11.59 -2.33
C SER A 139 21.42 -12.86 -2.33
N GLU A 140 22.64 -12.83 -1.79
CA GLU A 140 23.47 -14.04 -1.59
C GLU A 140 22.87 -15.04 -0.58
N GLN A 141 21.81 -14.66 0.15
CA GLN A 141 21.07 -15.54 1.06
C GLN A 141 20.01 -16.38 0.32
N TYR A 142 19.67 -16.03 -0.92
CA TYR A 142 18.66 -16.72 -1.73
C TYR A 142 19.25 -17.94 -2.46
N LYS A 143 18.51 -19.06 -2.44
CA LYS A 143 18.95 -20.35 -3.04
C LYS A 143 18.49 -20.54 -4.50
N GLY A 144 17.49 -19.78 -4.95
CA GLY A 144 16.99 -19.82 -6.33
C GLY A 144 17.89 -19.06 -7.30
N LYS A 145 17.31 -18.49 -8.37
CA LYS A 145 18.05 -17.64 -9.33
C LYS A 145 17.58 -16.20 -9.31
N THR A 146 18.50 -15.27 -9.05
CA THR A 146 18.30 -13.83 -9.22
C THR A 146 18.50 -13.43 -10.69
N LEU A 147 17.64 -12.54 -11.20
CA LEU A 147 17.63 -12.12 -12.61
C LEU A 147 17.55 -10.58 -12.73
N ALA A 148 18.33 -10.01 -13.64
CA ALA A 148 18.26 -8.58 -14.01
C ALA A 148 18.91 -8.36 -15.39
N GLY A 149 18.30 -8.91 -16.45
CA GLY A 149 18.93 -9.10 -17.76
C GLY A 149 19.31 -7.84 -18.53
N ASN A 150 18.68 -6.70 -18.20
CA ASN A 150 18.96 -5.40 -18.80
C ASN A 150 19.90 -4.52 -17.96
N ILE A 151 20.39 -5.00 -16.81
CA ILE A 151 21.37 -4.30 -15.99
C ILE A 151 22.76 -4.87 -16.26
N TYR A 152 23.70 -4.00 -16.59
CA TYR A 152 25.07 -4.31 -16.93
C TYR A 152 26.04 -3.59 -15.99
N LYS A 153 27.28 -4.06 -15.92
CA LYS A 153 28.40 -3.28 -15.37
C LYS A 153 29.02 -2.44 -16.48
N GLU A 154 29.78 -1.40 -16.14
CA GLU A 154 30.54 -0.59 -17.11
C GLU A 154 31.47 -1.41 -18.03
N ASN A 155 32.01 -2.54 -17.57
CA ASN A 155 32.87 -3.42 -18.37
C ASN A 155 32.13 -4.19 -19.48
N GLY A 156 30.80 -4.07 -19.58
CA GLY A 156 29.97 -4.72 -20.58
C GLY A 156 29.45 -6.12 -20.20
N GLU A 157 29.82 -6.66 -19.04
CA GLU A 157 29.19 -7.85 -18.47
C GLU A 157 27.77 -7.53 -17.96
N ARG A 158 26.85 -8.51 -17.98
CA ARG A 158 25.60 -8.39 -17.23
C ARG A 158 25.89 -8.37 -15.72
N PHE A 159 25.09 -7.60 -14.97
CA PHE A 159 25.14 -7.57 -13.51
C PHE A 159 24.64 -8.90 -12.93
N LEU A 160 23.52 -9.42 -13.47
CA LEU A 160 22.96 -10.74 -13.17
C LEU A 160 22.53 -11.46 -14.46
N PRO A 161 22.28 -12.79 -14.41
CA PRO A 161 21.72 -13.50 -15.56
C PRO A 161 20.42 -12.87 -16.08
N ALA A 162 20.23 -12.88 -17.40
CA ALA A 162 18.97 -12.44 -18.01
C ALA A 162 17.88 -13.49 -17.94
N TYR A 163 18.23 -14.76 -17.76
CA TYR A 163 17.28 -15.86 -17.68
C TYR A 163 17.79 -17.01 -16.81
N THR A 164 16.86 -17.88 -16.43
CA THR A 164 17.13 -19.26 -15.99
C THR A 164 16.28 -20.24 -16.79
N ILE A 165 16.60 -21.53 -16.74
CA ILE A 165 15.78 -22.62 -17.30
C ILE A 165 15.37 -23.53 -16.15
N VAL A 166 14.07 -23.81 -16.04
CA VAL A 166 13.49 -24.71 -15.03
C VAL A 166 12.76 -25.84 -15.76
N GLU A 167 13.00 -27.08 -15.35
CA GLU A 167 12.36 -28.26 -15.94
C GLU A 167 11.38 -28.89 -14.96
N LYS A 168 10.11 -29.05 -15.35
CA LYS A 168 9.06 -29.77 -14.61
C LYS A 168 8.25 -30.60 -15.61
N GLY A 169 7.86 -31.82 -15.26
CA GLY A 169 7.06 -32.69 -16.16
C GLY A 169 7.71 -33.04 -17.52
N GLY A 170 9.01 -32.79 -17.69
CA GLY A 170 9.71 -32.89 -18.98
C GLY A 170 9.56 -31.67 -19.91
N ILE A 171 8.96 -30.58 -19.43
CA ILE A 171 8.88 -29.27 -20.11
C ILE A 171 9.97 -28.35 -19.54
N LYS A 172 10.76 -27.74 -20.41
CA LYS A 172 11.74 -26.70 -20.08
C LYS A 172 11.13 -25.32 -20.26
N VAL A 173 11.00 -24.59 -19.15
CA VAL A 173 10.53 -23.21 -19.10
C VAL A 173 11.72 -22.27 -19.01
N GLY A 174 11.92 -21.43 -20.04
CA GLY A 174 12.85 -20.31 -20.00
C GLY A 174 12.21 -19.12 -19.29
N ILE A 175 12.76 -18.72 -18.16
CA ILE A 175 12.27 -17.61 -17.33
C ILE A 175 13.21 -16.42 -17.54
N ILE A 176 12.74 -15.37 -18.21
CA ILE A 176 13.51 -14.17 -18.54
C ILE A 176 13.15 -13.06 -17.53
N GLY A 177 14.15 -12.42 -16.91
CA GLY A 177 13.95 -11.36 -15.91
C GLY A 177 14.54 -10.02 -16.33
N MET A 178 13.76 -8.94 -16.21
CA MET A 178 14.15 -7.55 -16.52
C MET A 178 13.60 -6.59 -15.46
N ASN A 179 14.23 -5.43 -15.33
CA ASN A 179 13.80 -4.33 -14.44
C ASN A 179 13.41 -3.09 -15.27
N THR A 180 12.57 -2.21 -14.73
CA THR A 180 12.24 -0.93 -15.37
C THR A 180 13.50 -0.10 -15.63
N PRO A 181 13.67 0.53 -16.81
CA PRO A 181 14.83 1.40 -17.06
C PRO A 181 14.80 2.67 -16.19
N MET A 182 13.64 2.98 -15.59
CA MET A 182 13.40 4.15 -14.75
C MET A 182 14.21 4.17 -13.46
N ILE A 183 14.81 3.05 -13.02
CA ILE A 183 15.73 3.04 -11.86
C ILE A 183 16.88 4.06 -12.01
N SER A 184 17.28 4.34 -13.25
CA SER A 184 18.29 5.35 -13.61
C SER A 184 17.86 6.79 -13.29
N ASP A 185 16.55 7.07 -13.26
CA ASP A 185 15.99 8.36 -12.85
C ASP A 185 15.51 8.34 -11.39
N PHE A 186 15.17 7.17 -10.82
CA PHE A 186 14.77 7.02 -9.41
C PHE A 186 15.97 7.18 -8.45
N GLU A 187 17.09 6.52 -8.74
CA GLU A 187 18.33 6.58 -7.94
C GLU A 187 19.22 7.77 -8.33
N LYS A 188 18.65 8.78 -9.00
CA LYS A 188 19.40 9.87 -9.63
C LYS A 188 19.92 10.86 -8.61
N GLY A 189 21.22 10.77 -8.32
CA GLY A 189 21.90 11.57 -7.30
C GLY A 189 22.13 10.82 -5.99
N THR A 190 21.87 9.50 -5.96
CA THR A 190 22.51 8.56 -5.03
C THR A 190 23.76 7.95 -5.68
N ASP A 191 24.53 7.20 -4.91
CA ASP A 191 25.62 6.31 -5.35
C ASP A 191 25.13 4.86 -5.58
N HIS A 192 23.83 4.59 -5.39
CA HIS A 192 23.30 3.24 -5.29
C HIS A 192 23.43 2.38 -6.56
N LEU A 193 23.64 3.02 -7.73
CA LEU A 193 23.84 2.37 -9.02
C LEU A 193 25.26 2.55 -9.59
N ASP A 194 26.23 3.01 -8.79
CA ASP A 194 27.58 3.29 -9.26
C ASP A 194 28.24 2.05 -9.92
N GLY A 195 28.84 2.28 -11.09
CA GLY A 195 29.43 1.22 -11.92
C GLY A 195 28.42 0.36 -12.71
N LEU A 196 27.11 0.65 -12.64
CA LEU A 196 26.06 -0.02 -13.41
C LEU A 196 25.54 0.81 -14.59
N VAL A 197 25.11 0.10 -15.63
CA VAL A 197 24.53 0.65 -16.87
C VAL A 197 23.23 -0.07 -17.17
N VAL A 198 22.11 0.64 -17.05
CA VAL A 198 20.77 0.13 -17.32
C VAL A 198 20.45 0.28 -18.80
N LYS A 199 19.87 -0.76 -19.41
CA LYS A 199 19.52 -0.80 -20.84
C LYS A 199 18.03 -0.98 -21.06
N ASN A 200 17.59 -0.69 -22.28
CA ASN A 200 16.20 -0.86 -22.69
C ASN A 200 15.77 -2.35 -22.58
N PRO A 201 14.74 -2.68 -21.78
CA PRO A 201 14.39 -4.07 -21.50
C PRO A 201 13.76 -4.80 -22.70
N VAL A 202 13.20 -4.08 -23.68
CA VAL A 202 12.66 -4.68 -24.92
C VAL A 202 13.79 -5.28 -25.75
N GLU A 203 14.87 -4.53 -25.97
CA GLU A 203 16.01 -5.01 -26.77
C GLU A 203 16.83 -6.08 -26.04
N GLU A 204 16.92 -6.04 -24.71
CA GLU A 204 17.56 -7.09 -23.93
C GLU A 204 16.70 -8.36 -23.82
N THR A 205 15.37 -8.25 -23.85
CA THR A 205 14.45 -9.40 -23.95
C THR A 205 14.59 -10.12 -25.29
N LYS A 206 14.68 -9.40 -26.41
CA LYS A 206 14.96 -9.99 -27.73
C LYS A 206 16.26 -10.79 -27.75
N LYS A 207 17.31 -10.30 -27.07
CA LYS A 207 18.58 -11.02 -26.94
C LYS A 207 18.42 -12.27 -26.07
N ALA A 208 17.76 -12.18 -24.91
CA ALA A 208 17.50 -13.33 -24.05
C ALA A 208 16.67 -14.42 -24.75
N ILE A 209 15.67 -14.05 -25.57
CA ILE A 209 14.90 -14.98 -26.42
C ILE A 209 15.82 -15.69 -27.43
N LYS A 210 16.66 -14.95 -28.14
CA LYS A 210 17.65 -15.52 -29.07
C LYS A 210 18.71 -16.38 -28.38
N GLU A 211 19.07 -16.05 -27.14
CA GLU A 211 19.96 -16.86 -26.30
C GLU A 211 19.28 -18.16 -25.82
N LEU A 212 17.94 -18.22 -25.79
CA LEU A 212 17.13 -19.38 -25.40
C LEU A 212 16.63 -20.23 -26.58
N GLU A 213 16.75 -19.74 -27.81
CA GLU A 213 16.26 -20.42 -29.03
C GLU A 213 16.77 -21.87 -29.13
N GLY A 214 15.83 -22.81 -29.28
CA GLY A 214 16.12 -24.25 -29.35
C GLY A 214 16.55 -24.93 -28.04
N LYS A 215 16.56 -24.22 -26.90
CA LYS A 215 16.98 -24.76 -25.59
C LYS A 215 15.82 -25.01 -24.62
N VAL A 216 14.65 -24.46 -24.90
CA VAL A 216 13.43 -24.50 -24.06
C VAL A 216 12.19 -24.74 -24.91
N ASP A 217 11.16 -25.31 -24.30
CA ASP A 217 9.86 -25.61 -24.95
C ASP A 217 8.89 -24.42 -24.84
N VAL A 218 9.11 -23.53 -23.87
CA VAL A 218 8.35 -22.29 -23.68
C VAL A 218 9.21 -21.20 -23.02
N MET A 219 8.90 -19.93 -23.30
CA MET A 219 9.52 -18.77 -22.65
C MET A 219 8.47 -17.90 -21.95
N VAL A 220 8.81 -17.37 -20.78
CA VAL A 220 7.99 -16.42 -20.01
C VAL A 220 8.84 -15.28 -19.43
N GLY A 221 8.24 -14.10 -19.33
CA GLY A 221 8.83 -12.94 -18.67
C GLY A 221 8.46 -12.85 -17.19
N VAL A 222 9.39 -12.34 -16.39
CA VAL A 222 9.21 -11.95 -14.99
C VAL A 222 9.82 -10.56 -14.88
N MET A 223 9.00 -9.54 -15.13
CA MET A 223 9.46 -8.20 -15.49
C MET A 223 9.02 -7.20 -14.43
N HIS A 224 9.96 -6.49 -13.80
CA HIS A 224 9.63 -5.44 -12.84
C HIS A 224 9.24 -4.14 -13.53
N MET A 225 8.10 -4.20 -14.21
CA MET A 225 7.53 -3.21 -15.11
C MET A 225 6.02 -3.40 -15.11
N GLY A 226 5.25 -2.31 -15.12
CA GLY A 226 3.79 -2.38 -15.21
C GLY A 226 3.29 -2.67 -16.62
N LEU A 227 1.97 -2.88 -16.76
CA LEU A 227 1.31 -3.10 -18.05
C LEU A 227 1.57 -1.96 -19.07
N GLU A 228 1.28 -0.73 -18.66
CA GLU A 228 1.34 0.50 -19.48
C GLU A 228 2.70 1.20 -19.34
N ASN A 229 3.11 2.01 -20.32
CA ASN A 229 4.33 2.82 -20.23
C ASN A 229 4.24 3.88 -19.10
N GLU A 230 5.12 3.76 -18.12
CA GLU A 230 5.29 4.70 -17.02
C GLU A 230 5.62 6.11 -17.51
N ASN A 231 4.92 7.12 -16.98
CA ASN A 231 5.02 8.53 -17.38
C ASN A 231 4.86 8.79 -18.90
N GLY A 232 4.35 7.82 -19.67
CA GLY A 232 4.28 7.86 -21.13
C GLY A 232 5.62 7.66 -21.85
N ILE A 233 6.65 7.17 -21.16
CA ILE A 233 8.00 6.95 -21.70
C ILE A 233 8.07 5.57 -22.37
N PRO A 234 8.33 5.45 -23.69
CA PRO A 234 8.35 4.17 -24.38
C PRO A 234 9.41 3.19 -23.85
N GLY A 235 9.08 1.90 -23.81
CA GLY A 235 9.96 0.84 -23.30
C GLY A 235 10.00 0.69 -21.78
N THR A 236 9.05 1.28 -21.05
CA THR A 236 8.90 1.17 -19.59
C THR A 236 7.75 0.24 -19.17
N GLY A 237 6.79 -0.03 -20.05
CA GLY A 237 5.68 -0.96 -19.83
C GLY A 237 5.86 -2.29 -20.56
N VAL A 238 5.35 -3.39 -19.98
CA VAL A 238 5.46 -4.74 -20.57
C VAL A 238 4.63 -4.91 -21.85
N GLN A 239 3.70 -4.01 -22.15
CA GLN A 239 3.03 -3.94 -23.45
C GLN A 239 4.02 -3.80 -24.62
N ASP A 240 5.08 -2.99 -24.47
CA ASP A 240 6.08 -2.82 -25.53
C ASP A 240 6.93 -4.08 -25.71
N ILE A 241 7.21 -4.80 -24.62
CA ILE A 241 7.86 -6.12 -24.66
C ILE A 241 6.96 -7.13 -25.37
N ALA A 242 5.70 -7.28 -24.95
CA ALA A 242 4.75 -8.23 -25.52
C ALA A 242 4.50 -8.01 -27.03
N ASN A 243 4.40 -6.74 -27.46
CA ASN A 243 4.29 -6.41 -28.87
C ASN A 243 5.55 -6.77 -29.67
N ALA A 244 6.74 -6.55 -29.10
CA ALA A 244 8.02 -6.75 -29.79
C ALA A 244 8.61 -8.17 -29.66
N CYS A 245 8.06 -9.00 -28.76
CA CYS A 245 8.55 -10.34 -28.41
C CYS A 245 7.37 -11.37 -28.30
N PRO A 246 6.62 -11.63 -29.39
CA PRO A 246 5.48 -12.56 -29.38
C PRO A 246 5.84 -14.03 -29.12
N GLU A 247 7.13 -14.37 -29.07
CA GLU A 247 7.65 -15.68 -28.69
C GLU A 247 7.44 -15.99 -27.19
N LEU A 248 7.16 -14.97 -26.38
CA LEU A 248 6.78 -15.14 -24.97
C LEU A 248 5.36 -15.71 -24.85
N SER A 249 5.19 -16.77 -24.07
CA SER A 249 3.84 -17.27 -23.78
C SER A 249 3.12 -16.42 -22.74
N ALA A 250 3.85 -15.89 -21.76
CA ALA A 250 3.30 -15.02 -20.73
C ALA A 250 4.36 -14.07 -20.14
N ILE A 251 3.90 -13.03 -19.43
CA ILE A 251 4.69 -12.11 -18.62
C ILE A 251 4.00 -11.95 -17.25
N PHE A 252 4.78 -12.12 -16.18
CA PHE A 252 4.45 -11.57 -14.86
C PHE A 252 5.00 -10.14 -14.79
N ALA A 253 4.11 -9.19 -14.48
CA ALA A 253 4.37 -7.76 -14.29
C ALA A 253 4.31 -7.39 -12.80
N ALA A 254 4.80 -6.19 -12.47
CA ALA A 254 4.94 -5.66 -11.11
C ALA A 254 4.94 -4.11 -11.13
N HIS A 255 5.50 -3.46 -10.09
CA HIS A 255 5.82 -2.02 -9.99
C HIS A 255 4.59 -1.10 -9.86
N MET A 256 3.62 -1.20 -10.78
CA MET A 256 2.45 -0.32 -10.82
C MET A 256 1.40 -0.64 -9.75
N HIS A 257 1.54 -1.77 -9.05
CA HIS A 257 0.65 -2.27 -8.02
C HIS A 257 -0.83 -2.30 -8.44
N LYS A 258 -1.11 -2.92 -9.59
CA LYS A 258 -2.45 -3.12 -10.16
C LYS A 258 -2.79 -4.61 -10.17
N LEU A 259 -4.07 -4.93 -9.97
CA LEU A 259 -4.56 -6.30 -10.16
C LEU A 259 -4.87 -6.58 -11.64
N VAL A 260 -3.89 -7.04 -12.40
CA VAL A 260 -4.10 -7.51 -13.79
C VAL A 260 -4.29 -9.03 -13.76
N LYS A 261 -5.56 -9.48 -13.73
CA LYS A 261 -5.89 -10.91 -13.62
C LYS A 261 -5.54 -11.74 -14.87
N LYS A 262 -5.71 -11.14 -16.04
CA LYS A 262 -5.30 -11.62 -17.37
C LYS A 262 -5.53 -10.48 -18.37
N GLU A 263 -4.47 -10.03 -19.02
CA GLU A 263 -4.51 -9.22 -20.24
C GLU A 263 -3.83 -10.02 -21.37
N VAL A 264 -4.12 -9.72 -22.65
CA VAL A 264 -3.53 -10.45 -23.80
C VAL A 264 -3.07 -9.49 -24.90
N VAL A 265 -1.75 -9.34 -25.05
CA VAL A 265 -1.12 -8.40 -25.98
C VAL A 265 -0.25 -9.17 -26.97
N ASN A 266 -0.52 -9.02 -28.27
CA ASN A 266 0.14 -9.78 -29.35
C ASN A 266 0.19 -11.31 -29.11
N GLY A 267 -0.84 -11.86 -28.45
CA GLY A 267 -0.92 -13.27 -28.05
C GLY A 267 -0.19 -13.64 -26.75
N VAL A 268 0.62 -12.75 -26.18
CA VAL A 268 1.29 -12.92 -24.87
C VAL A 268 0.29 -12.65 -23.74
N ILE A 269 0.20 -13.54 -22.74
CA ILE A 269 -0.60 -13.29 -21.52
C ILE A 269 0.18 -12.34 -20.60
N ILE A 270 -0.48 -11.35 -19.99
CA ILE A 270 0.12 -10.49 -18.97
C ILE A 270 -0.69 -10.62 -17.67
N THR A 271 0.00 -10.71 -16.53
CA THR A 271 -0.61 -10.74 -15.19
C THR A 271 0.18 -9.91 -14.18
N GLU A 272 -0.49 -9.30 -13.20
CA GLU A 272 0.10 -8.45 -12.15
C GLU A 272 -0.70 -8.70 -10.85
N PRO A 273 -0.07 -9.11 -9.73
CA PRO A 273 -0.77 -9.64 -8.55
C PRO A 273 -1.24 -8.57 -7.54
N ASP A 274 -1.51 -7.34 -7.97
CA ASP A 274 -1.62 -6.16 -7.10
C ASP A 274 -0.31 -5.94 -6.33
N LYS A 275 -0.28 -6.12 -5.02
CA LYS A 275 0.91 -5.94 -4.17
C LYS A 275 0.76 -6.65 -2.82
N TYR A 276 1.77 -6.53 -1.96
CA TYR A 276 1.70 -6.78 -0.52
C TYR A 276 1.25 -8.22 -0.17
N GLY A 277 1.42 -9.17 -1.08
CA GLY A 277 0.90 -10.53 -0.96
C GLY A 277 -0.62 -10.65 -0.91
N THR A 278 -1.36 -9.67 -1.47
CA THR A 278 -2.84 -9.67 -1.50
C THR A 278 -3.41 -10.69 -2.50
N HIS A 279 -2.66 -11.02 -3.55
CA HIS A 279 -2.97 -12.05 -4.53
C HIS A 279 -1.70 -12.82 -4.93
N ILE A 280 -1.88 -13.91 -5.67
CA ILE A 280 -0.84 -14.56 -6.47
C ILE A 280 -1.35 -14.77 -7.89
N SER A 281 -0.55 -14.38 -8.88
CA SER A 281 -0.84 -14.62 -10.29
C SER A 281 -0.64 -16.10 -10.60
N ARG A 282 -1.60 -16.74 -11.26
CA ARG A 282 -1.54 -18.15 -11.67
C ARG A 282 -1.75 -18.25 -13.17
N ILE A 283 -0.81 -18.89 -13.86
CA ILE A 283 -0.88 -19.17 -15.29
C ILE A 283 -0.71 -20.67 -15.50
N ASP A 284 -1.71 -21.34 -16.05
CA ASP A 284 -1.65 -22.77 -16.36
C ASP A 284 -1.40 -22.96 -17.87
N LEU A 285 -0.34 -23.70 -18.20
CA LEU A 285 0.09 -24.03 -19.55
C LEU A 285 -0.14 -25.52 -19.81
N THR A 286 -0.98 -25.84 -20.79
CA THR A 286 -1.27 -27.22 -21.20
C THR A 286 -0.46 -27.56 -22.45
N PHE A 287 0.40 -28.56 -22.36
CA PHE A 287 1.18 -29.10 -23.47
C PHE A 287 0.59 -30.43 -23.94
N THR A 288 0.60 -30.65 -25.25
CA THR A 288 0.15 -31.90 -25.87
C THR A 288 1.25 -32.45 -26.77
N LYS A 289 1.20 -33.75 -27.08
CA LYS A 289 2.27 -34.40 -27.85
C LYS A 289 1.91 -34.51 -29.33
N GLN A 290 2.69 -33.83 -30.18
CA GLN A 290 2.54 -33.82 -31.64
C GLN A 290 3.86 -34.23 -32.29
N ASP A 291 3.80 -35.22 -33.19
CA ASP A 291 4.96 -35.79 -33.91
C ASP A 291 6.17 -36.12 -33.01
N GLY A 292 5.88 -36.59 -31.79
CA GLY A 292 6.87 -36.99 -30.80
C GLY A 292 7.40 -35.85 -29.91
N LYS A 293 7.09 -34.59 -30.22
CA LYS A 293 7.45 -33.39 -29.44
C LYS A 293 6.29 -32.93 -28.57
N LEU A 294 6.60 -32.30 -27.44
CA LEU A 294 5.60 -31.56 -26.65
C LEU A 294 5.45 -30.16 -27.25
N VAL A 295 4.20 -29.71 -27.44
CA VAL A 295 3.85 -28.39 -27.97
C VAL A 295 2.76 -27.76 -27.12
N LEU A 296 2.81 -26.44 -26.95
CA LEU A 296 1.80 -25.71 -26.18
C LEU A 296 0.43 -25.77 -26.89
N LYS A 297 -0.57 -26.29 -26.19
CA LYS A 297 -1.95 -26.50 -26.67
C LYS A 297 -2.90 -25.41 -26.18
N ASP A 298 -2.78 -25.00 -24.92
CA ASP A 298 -3.59 -23.91 -24.34
C ASP A 298 -2.81 -23.17 -23.23
N LYS A 299 -3.22 -21.94 -22.94
CA LYS A 299 -2.73 -21.12 -21.82
C LYS A 299 -3.84 -20.28 -21.18
N THR A 300 -4.09 -20.54 -19.90
CA THR A 300 -5.08 -19.81 -19.09
C THR A 300 -4.40 -19.02 -17.97
N ALA A 301 -5.07 -18.01 -17.43
CA ALA A 301 -4.53 -17.20 -16.34
C ALA A 301 -5.64 -16.67 -15.43
N THR A 302 -5.30 -16.58 -14.14
CA THR A 302 -6.15 -16.10 -13.04
C THR A 302 -5.28 -15.40 -11.99
N ALA A 303 -5.92 -14.70 -11.03
CA ALA A 303 -5.26 -14.27 -9.81
C ALA A 303 -6.03 -14.82 -8.60
N ILE A 304 -5.34 -15.52 -7.70
CA ILE A 304 -5.93 -16.12 -6.49
C ILE A 304 -5.78 -15.10 -5.33
N PRO A 305 -6.87 -14.61 -4.72
CA PRO A 305 -6.78 -13.63 -3.64
C PRO A 305 -6.49 -14.28 -2.28
N VAL A 306 -5.81 -13.53 -1.41
CA VAL A 306 -5.72 -13.82 0.03
C VAL A 306 -6.99 -13.39 0.78
N LYS A 307 -7.74 -12.42 0.25
CA LYS A 307 -9.04 -12.02 0.81
C LYS A 307 -10.21 -12.54 -0.05
N ASN A 308 -11.04 -13.37 0.57
CA ASN A 308 -12.24 -13.95 -0.04
C ASN A 308 -13.36 -12.91 -0.22
N THR A 309 -14.32 -13.23 -1.09
CA THR A 309 -15.48 -12.37 -1.40
C THR A 309 -16.47 -12.20 -0.23
N ASP A 310 -16.46 -13.10 0.74
CA ASP A 310 -17.19 -12.98 2.01
C ASP A 310 -16.48 -12.08 3.05
N GLY A 311 -15.29 -11.59 2.72
CA GLY A 311 -14.46 -10.75 3.59
C GLY A 311 -13.48 -11.51 4.48
N THR A 312 -13.53 -12.85 4.53
CA THR A 312 -12.54 -13.67 5.24
C THR A 312 -11.18 -13.63 4.54
N THR A 313 -10.12 -13.97 5.27
CA THR A 313 -8.74 -14.00 4.74
C THR A 313 -8.13 -15.39 4.90
N ILE A 314 -7.32 -15.82 3.93
CA ILE A 314 -6.55 -17.06 4.01
C ILE A 314 -5.72 -17.06 5.31
N VAL A 315 -5.73 -18.19 6.00
CA VAL A 315 -4.95 -18.42 7.22
C VAL A 315 -3.49 -18.67 6.83
N SER A 316 -2.58 -18.04 7.55
CA SER A 316 -1.13 -18.26 7.42
C SER A 316 -0.74 -19.73 7.52
N ASP A 317 0.37 -20.10 6.87
CA ASP A 317 1.02 -21.37 7.14
C ASP A 317 1.74 -21.36 8.50
N PRO A 318 1.33 -22.19 9.49
CA PRO A 318 1.94 -22.17 10.81
C PRO A 318 3.43 -22.52 10.80
N THR A 319 3.87 -23.46 9.95
CA THR A 319 5.29 -23.86 9.89
C THR A 319 6.19 -22.73 9.41
N LEU A 320 5.70 -21.87 8.51
CA LEU A 320 6.43 -20.68 8.09
C LEU A 320 6.32 -19.53 9.12
N GLU A 321 5.22 -19.40 9.86
CA GLU A 321 5.14 -18.46 10.99
C GLU A 321 6.06 -18.86 12.15
N ASP A 322 6.15 -20.14 12.51
CA ASP A 322 7.13 -20.67 13.49
C ASP A 322 8.56 -20.30 13.06
N THR A 323 8.86 -20.47 11.77
CA THR A 323 10.18 -20.15 11.18
C THR A 323 10.48 -18.65 11.20
N LEU A 324 9.46 -17.79 11.03
CA LEU A 324 9.60 -16.33 10.94
C LEU A 324 9.41 -15.60 12.28
N THR A 325 8.94 -16.30 13.32
CA THR A 325 8.67 -15.74 14.66
C THR A 325 9.84 -14.93 15.26
N PRO A 326 11.13 -15.34 15.14
CA PRO A 326 12.25 -14.52 15.64
C PRO A 326 12.35 -13.14 14.98
N PHE A 327 12.06 -13.05 13.67
CA PHE A 327 12.06 -11.79 12.92
C PHE A 327 10.82 -10.95 13.24
N HIS A 328 9.67 -11.60 13.42
CA HIS A 328 8.42 -10.97 13.84
C HIS A 328 8.57 -10.25 15.19
N GLU A 329 9.08 -10.95 16.21
CA GLU A 329 9.30 -10.34 17.54
C GLU A 329 10.43 -9.29 17.53
N TYR A 330 11.46 -9.43 16.68
CA TYR A 330 12.49 -8.40 16.53
C TYR A 330 11.92 -7.08 15.97
N ALA A 331 11.16 -7.15 14.87
CA ALA A 331 10.55 -5.97 14.26
C ALA A 331 9.47 -5.33 15.16
N ARG A 332 8.69 -6.14 15.87
CA ARG A 332 7.76 -5.66 16.92
C ARG A 332 8.49 -5.05 18.12
N GLY A 333 9.69 -5.55 18.43
CA GLY A 333 10.59 -4.97 19.42
C GLY A 333 10.99 -3.53 19.06
N ASP A 334 11.48 -3.30 17.84
CA ASP A 334 11.81 -1.96 17.33
C ASP A 334 10.60 -1.01 17.41
N ALA A 335 9.44 -1.44 16.89
CA ALA A 335 8.20 -0.67 16.92
C ALA A 335 7.82 -0.20 18.34
N ASN A 336 8.15 -1.00 19.36
CA ASN A 336 7.89 -0.73 20.77
C ASN A 336 9.01 0.00 21.53
N VAL A 337 10.13 0.33 20.88
CA VAL A 337 11.21 1.13 21.49
C VAL A 337 10.65 2.47 21.98
N VAL A 338 10.79 2.72 23.28
CA VAL A 338 10.45 4.00 23.90
C VAL A 338 11.47 5.06 23.49
N VAL A 339 10.98 6.18 22.97
CA VAL A 339 11.80 7.30 22.45
C VAL A 339 11.74 8.54 23.35
N ALA A 340 10.68 8.69 24.14
CA ALA A 340 10.55 9.70 25.19
C ALA A 340 9.41 9.35 26.17
N GLN A 341 9.23 10.16 27.21
CA GLN A 341 8.07 10.18 28.09
C GLN A 341 7.25 11.47 27.85
N LEU A 342 5.96 11.33 27.53
CA LEU A 342 5.02 12.46 27.51
C LEU A 342 4.62 12.84 28.95
N LYS A 343 4.51 14.13 29.23
CA LYS A 343 4.02 14.67 30.52
C LYS A 343 3.03 15.82 30.31
N GLY A 344 2.21 16.09 31.33
CA GLY A 344 1.31 17.24 31.38
C GLY A 344 -0.08 16.99 30.75
N ARG A 345 -0.15 16.66 29.46
CA ARG A 345 -1.41 16.40 28.75
C ARG A 345 -1.22 15.53 27.50
N ASN A 346 -2.26 14.84 27.08
CA ASN A 346 -2.31 14.10 25.82
C ASN A 346 -2.16 15.07 24.63
N LEU A 347 -1.55 14.60 23.54
CA LEU A 347 -1.31 15.41 22.33
C LEU A 347 -2.58 15.62 21.48
N VAL A 348 -3.57 14.74 21.60
CA VAL A 348 -4.88 14.87 20.96
C VAL A 348 -5.96 14.88 22.07
N PRO A 349 -6.89 15.85 22.09
CA PRO A 349 -8.03 15.82 22.99
C PRO A 349 -9.09 14.83 22.47
N GLU A 350 -10.01 14.40 23.34
CA GLU A 350 -11.17 13.61 22.91
C GLU A 350 -12.03 14.34 21.86
N ASN A 351 -12.78 13.57 21.09
CA ASN A 351 -13.73 14.09 20.11
C ASN A 351 -15.00 14.59 20.83
N GLU A 352 -15.23 15.91 20.84
CA GLU A 352 -16.42 16.52 21.48
C GLU A 352 -17.72 15.91 20.95
N ILE A 353 -17.77 15.62 19.64
CA ILE A 353 -18.87 14.90 18.98
C ILE A 353 -18.31 13.60 18.40
N LYS A 354 -18.90 12.46 18.79
CA LYS A 354 -18.50 11.14 18.29
C LYS A 354 -18.58 11.08 16.75
N GLY A 355 -17.43 10.88 16.10
CA GLY A 355 -17.29 10.89 14.64
C GLY A 355 -17.01 12.26 14.02
N ILE A 356 -16.69 13.29 14.83
CA ILE A 356 -16.03 14.51 14.36
C ILE A 356 -14.62 14.54 14.96
N PRO A 357 -13.57 14.27 14.17
CA PRO A 357 -12.20 14.22 14.69
C PRO A 357 -11.69 15.58 15.14
N SER A 358 -11.43 15.74 16.45
CA SER A 358 -10.84 16.96 17.03
C SER A 358 -9.54 17.35 16.34
N VAL A 359 -8.72 16.36 15.94
CA VAL A 359 -7.45 16.57 15.22
C VAL A 359 -7.62 17.28 13.88
N GLN A 360 -8.78 17.15 13.21
CA GLN A 360 -9.04 17.83 11.94
C GLN A 360 -9.65 19.23 12.12
N ILE A 361 -10.49 19.43 13.15
CA ILE A 361 -11.30 20.67 13.31
C ILE A 361 -10.68 21.74 14.22
N GLN A 362 -9.63 21.41 14.98
CA GLN A 362 -8.97 22.36 15.88
C GLN A 362 -7.47 22.12 15.98
N GLU A 363 -6.74 23.14 16.42
CA GLU A 363 -5.33 23.03 16.78
C GLU A 363 -5.14 22.02 17.91
N THR A 364 -4.14 21.16 17.77
CA THR A 364 -3.79 20.13 18.75
C THR A 364 -2.30 20.17 19.10
N PRO A 365 -1.91 19.81 20.34
CA PRO A 365 -0.52 19.64 20.70
C PRO A 365 0.22 18.56 19.87
N LEU A 366 -0.49 17.69 19.15
CA LEU A 366 0.06 16.77 18.14
C LEU A 366 0.48 17.51 16.86
N SER A 367 -0.39 18.37 16.32
CA SER A 367 -0.03 19.22 15.17
C SER A 367 1.11 20.19 15.52
N ASP A 368 1.07 20.80 16.71
CA ASP A 368 2.16 21.66 17.20
C ASP A 368 3.47 20.88 17.37
N PHE A 369 3.44 19.61 17.82
CA PHE A 369 4.64 18.77 17.93
C PHE A 369 5.33 18.55 16.58
N PHE A 370 4.58 18.20 15.53
CA PHE A 370 5.17 18.04 14.19
C PHE A 370 5.64 19.38 13.62
N HIS A 371 4.97 20.49 13.91
CA HIS A 371 5.47 21.84 13.58
C HIS A 371 6.77 22.17 14.32
N GLU A 372 6.89 21.86 15.62
CA GLU A 372 8.12 22.01 16.40
C GLU A 372 9.29 21.23 15.77
N VAL A 373 9.09 19.95 15.45
CA VAL A 373 10.08 19.09 14.77
C VAL A 373 10.50 19.70 13.43
N MET A 374 9.52 20.02 12.57
CA MET A 374 9.82 20.45 11.21
C MET A 374 10.51 21.81 11.15
N LEU A 375 10.06 22.78 11.94
CA LEU A 375 10.72 24.10 12.05
C LEU A 375 12.13 23.98 12.65
N TYR A 376 12.32 23.08 13.64
CA TYR A 376 13.62 22.90 14.28
C TYR A 376 14.69 22.41 13.29
N TYR A 377 14.40 21.43 12.44
CA TYR A 377 15.39 20.92 11.49
C TYR A 377 15.52 21.79 10.25
N SER A 378 14.41 22.11 9.58
CA SER A 378 14.43 22.81 8.28
C SER A 378 14.80 24.29 8.35
N LYS A 379 14.67 24.92 9.53
CA LYS A 379 14.79 26.37 9.75
C LYS A 379 13.84 27.24 8.90
N ALA A 380 12.85 26.64 8.25
CA ALA A 380 11.93 27.35 7.36
C ALA A 380 11.09 28.40 8.10
N ASP A 381 10.62 29.41 7.37
CA ASP A 381 9.72 30.45 7.89
C ASP A 381 8.33 29.89 8.22
N VAL A 382 7.90 28.91 7.42
CA VAL A 382 6.61 28.22 7.49
C VAL A 382 6.84 26.73 7.23
N VAL A 383 6.05 25.86 7.86
CA VAL A 383 6.03 24.42 7.55
C VAL A 383 4.62 23.91 7.33
N ALA A 384 4.45 22.91 6.48
CA ALA A 384 3.14 22.29 6.21
C ALA A 384 3.22 20.76 6.29
N HIS A 385 2.29 20.17 7.05
CA HIS A 385 2.09 18.72 7.13
C HIS A 385 0.60 18.40 7.31
N GLN A 386 0.22 17.13 7.25
CA GLN A 386 -1.12 16.68 7.56
C GLN A 386 -1.10 15.47 8.50
N ILE A 387 -2.22 15.26 9.21
CA ILE A 387 -2.46 14.10 10.06
C ILE A 387 -3.56 13.28 9.38
N ASP A 388 -3.12 12.28 8.61
CA ASP A 388 -3.98 11.39 7.81
C ASP A 388 -4.53 10.23 8.65
N ASN A 389 -5.03 10.56 9.85
CA ASN A 389 -5.59 9.62 10.80
C ASN A 389 -6.63 10.30 11.70
N ASP A 390 -7.91 10.09 11.38
CA ASP A 390 -9.05 10.60 12.15
C ASP A 390 -9.19 9.97 13.55
N ASN A 391 -8.39 8.93 13.85
CA ASN A 391 -8.29 8.29 15.16
C ASN A 391 -6.94 8.59 15.85
N ALA A 392 -6.21 9.62 15.41
CA ALA A 392 -4.95 10.08 15.99
C ALA A 392 -5.05 10.22 17.52
N ARG A 393 -4.02 9.74 18.24
CA ARG A 393 -3.93 9.74 19.70
C ARG A 393 -2.49 9.64 20.14
N LEU A 394 -2.13 10.32 21.23
CA LEU A 394 -0.86 10.12 21.92
C LEU A 394 -1.01 10.63 23.35
N ASP A 395 -1.12 9.70 24.30
CA ASP A 395 -1.56 9.98 25.67
C ASP A 395 -0.38 10.13 26.64
N VAL A 396 -0.63 10.66 27.85
CA VAL A 396 0.42 10.83 28.87
C VAL A 396 0.99 9.47 29.29
N GLY A 397 2.19 9.15 28.79
CA GLY A 397 2.84 7.86 28.97
C GLY A 397 4.17 7.80 28.21
N PRO A 398 4.80 6.61 28.15
CA PRO A 398 5.94 6.37 27.27
C PRO A 398 5.53 6.54 25.80
N ILE A 399 6.27 7.34 25.05
CA ILE A 399 6.12 7.52 23.60
C ILE A 399 7.01 6.48 22.91
N LYS A 400 6.46 5.65 22.03
CA LYS A 400 7.18 4.63 21.26
C LYS A 400 7.34 5.03 19.79
N LYS A 401 8.25 4.37 19.05
CA LYS A 401 8.38 4.55 17.59
C LYS A 401 7.02 4.40 16.88
N LYS A 402 6.24 3.38 17.25
CA LYS A 402 4.92 3.13 16.67
C LYS A 402 3.88 4.22 16.93
N ASP A 403 3.98 4.96 18.04
CA ASP A 403 3.05 6.05 18.33
C ASP A 403 3.32 7.26 17.40
N ILE A 404 4.57 7.46 16.99
CA ILE A 404 4.92 8.44 15.94
C ILE A 404 4.39 7.96 14.58
N ALA A 405 4.59 6.68 14.24
CA ALA A 405 4.13 6.10 12.98
C ALA A 405 2.60 6.07 12.84
N TYR A 406 1.87 5.86 13.94
CA TYR A 406 0.40 5.87 14.00
C TYR A 406 -0.19 7.25 13.69
N ASN A 407 0.48 8.32 14.14
CA ASN A 407 0.01 9.69 13.97
C ASN A 407 0.53 10.36 12.67
N TYR A 408 1.71 9.95 12.17
CA TYR A 408 2.23 10.36 10.86
C TYR A 408 2.47 9.14 9.97
N GLN A 409 1.52 8.87 9.07
CA GLN A 409 1.45 7.59 8.34
C GLN A 409 2.45 7.44 7.18
N TYR A 410 3.11 8.52 6.74
CA TYR A 410 4.07 8.47 5.62
C TYR A 410 5.44 7.99 6.09
N ALA A 411 5.80 6.77 5.70
CA ALA A 411 7.08 6.16 6.09
C ALA A 411 8.29 6.95 5.54
N LEU A 412 8.25 7.29 4.24
CA LEU A 412 9.35 7.95 3.52
C LEU A 412 9.25 9.50 3.52
N GLY A 413 8.22 10.08 4.14
CA GLY A 413 7.93 11.51 4.05
C GLY A 413 8.98 12.36 4.76
N GLU A 414 9.63 13.25 4.03
CA GLU A 414 10.74 14.12 4.44
C GLU A 414 10.32 15.60 4.58
N ILE A 415 11.28 16.47 4.90
CA ILE A 415 11.10 17.93 4.87
C ILE A 415 11.96 18.53 3.76
N THR A 416 11.34 18.84 2.63
CA THR A 416 11.96 19.60 1.55
C THR A 416 11.55 21.08 1.66
N VAL A 417 12.52 21.99 1.52
CA VAL A 417 12.33 23.43 1.73
C VAL A 417 12.33 24.16 0.40
N TYR A 418 11.23 24.86 0.13
CA TYR A 418 11.01 25.62 -1.09
C TYR A 418 10.94 27.12 -0.83
N LYS A 419 11.48 27.90 -1.76
CA LYS A 419 11.29 29.36 -1.83
C LYS A 419 9.92 29.69 -2.40
N VAL A 420 9.10 30.41 -1.65
CA VAL A 420 7.71 30.73 -2.01
C VAL A 420 7.40 32.21 -1.77
N THR A 421 6.38 32.74 -2.45
CA THR A 421 5.79 34.02 -2.07
C THR A 421 4.63 33.83 -1.09
N GLY A 422 4.28 34.89 -0.36
CA GLY A 422 3.06 34.93 0.45
C GLY A 422 1.76 34.73 -0.35
N LYS A 423 1.79 34.88 -1.69
CA LYS A 423 0.67 34.46 -2.55
C LYS A 423 0.62 32.94 -2.67
N ASP A 424 1.73 32.29 -2.99
CA ASP A 424 1.79 30.83 -3.16
C ASP A 424 1.40 30.10 -1.87
N LEU A 425 1.92 30.58 -0.74
CA LEU A 425 1.50 30.11 0.59
C LEU A 425 -0.01 30.28 0.79
N LYS A 426 -0.57 31.47 0.52
CA LYS A 426 -2.01 31.69 0.72
C LYS A 426 -2.86 30.82 -0.22
N ASP A 427 -2.47 30.65 -1.47
CA ASP A 427 -3.20 29.80 -2.43
C ASP A 427 -3.22 28.33 -1.96
N TYR A 428 -2.09 27.82 -1.44
CA TYR A 428 -2.00 26.49 -0.83
C TYR A 428 -2.83 26.37 0.45
N MET A 429 -2.77 27.36 1.36
CA MET A 429 -3.60 27.37 2.57
C MET A 429 -5.10 27.43 2.25
N GLU A 430 -5.51 28.16 1.20
CA GLU A 430 -6.90 28.18 0.72
C GLU A 430 -7.33 26.84 0.13
N TRP A 431 -6.44 26.17 -0.62
CA TRP A 431 -6.66 24.81 -1.11
C TRP A 431 -6.83 23.81 0.04
N ALA A 432 -5.99 23.88 1.07
CA ALA A 432 -6.08 23.02 2.26
C ALA A 432 -7.38 23.29 3.04
N ALA A 433 -7.73 24.57 3.25
CA ALA A 433 -9.02 24.97 3.82
C ALA A 433 -10.23 24.55 2.95
N GLY A 434 -10.01 24.10 1.72
CA GLY A 434 -11.00 23.42 0.87
C GLY A 434 -11.53 22.10 1.44
N TYR A 435 -10.81 21.46 2.38
CA TYR A 435 -11.28 20.28 3.10
C TYR A 435 -12.59 20.50 3.87
N PHE A 436 -12.90 21.74 4.27
CA PHE A 436 -14.13 22.09 4.98
C PHE A 436 -15.24 22.58 4.03
N ASN A 437 -16.50 22.36 4.41
CA ASN A 437 -17.64 23.05 3.79
C ASN A 437 -17.71 24.51 4.26
N SER A 438 -18.29 25.40 3.44
CA SER A 438 -18.66 26.75 3.91
C SER A 438 -19.90 26.67 4.80
N SER A 439 -19.90 27.37 5.93
CA SER A 439 -20.94 27.33 6.95
C SER A 439 -22.19 28.11 6.53
N ARG A 440 -23.37 27.52 6.70
CA ARG A 440 -24.68 28.16 6.57
C ARG A 440 -25.13 28.76 7.90
N ALA A 441 -25.98 29.78 7.85
CA ALA A 441 -26.55 30.36 9.06
C ALA A 441 -27.40 29.32 9.82
N GLY A 442 -26.98 28.93 11.02
CA GLY A 442 -27.61 27.88 11.82
C GLY A 442 -26.79 26.60 11.97
N ASP A 443 -25.68 26.46 11.23
CA ASP A 443 -24.72 25.36 11.37
C ASP A 443 -24.09 25.35 12.78
N VAL A 444 -24.13 24.19 13.44
CA VAL A 444 -23.52 23.98 14.77
C VAL A 444 -22.39 22.95 14.78
N THR A 445 -22.12 22.26 13.67
CA THR A 445 -20.90 21.46 13.49
C THR A 445 -20.04 21.99 12.35
N VAL A 446 -18.72 21.97 12.50
CA VAL A 446 -17.82 22.02 11.33
C VAL A 446 -18.11 20.79 10.48
N SER A 447 -17.97 20.85 9.17
CA SER A 447 -18.18 19.69 8.28
C SER A 447 -17.22 19.67 7.11
N PHE A 448 -17.01 18.49 6.53
CA PHE A 448 -15.97 18.23 5.53
C PHE A 448 -16.56 18.14 4.11
N ASP A 449 -15.82 18.60 3.11
CA ASP A 449 -16.18 18.33 1.71
C ASP A 449 -16.03 16.83 1.43
N LYS A 450 -17.11 16.23 0.92
CA LYS A 450 -17.23 14.79 0.70
C LYS A 450 -16.16 14.19 -0.22
N THR A 451 -15.58 14.99 -1.12
CA THR A 451 -14.55 14.55 -2.07
C THR A 451 -13.15 14.72 -1.46
N ARG A 452 -12.92 15.82 -0.74
CA ARG A 452 -11.67 16.10 -0.03
C ARG A 452 -11.40 15.14 1.13
N CYS A 453 -12.44 14.70 1.85
CA CYS A 453 -12.30 13.67 2.87
C CYS A 453 -12.23 12.25 2.27
N ALA A 454 -12.90 11.99 1.15
CA ALA A 454 -12.89 10.67 0.49
C ALA A 454 -11.65 10.38 -0.38
N SER A 455 -10.73 11.35 -0.50
CA SER A 455 -9.44 11.20 -1.17
C SER A 455 -8.60 10.06 -0.54
N LYS A 456 -7.69 9.47 -1.35
CA LYS A 456 -6.75 8.41 -0.92
C LYS A 456 -5.93 8.82 0.31
N TYR A 457 -5.60 10.11 0.37
CA TYR A 457 -5.02 10.79 1.51
C TYR A 457 -6.02 11.86 1.94
N SER A 458 -6.17 12.12 3.24
CA SER A 458 -6.75 13.38 3.71
C SER A 458 -6.03 14.55 3.06
N THR A 459 -6.70 15.69 2.97
CA THR A 459 -6.18 16.90 2.28
C THR A 459 -6.40 18.14 3.13
N ASN A 460 -6.27 17.96 4.44
CA ASN A 460 -6.34 18.98 5.48
C ASN A 460 -4.92 19.23 6.03
N ASP A 461 -4.31 20.33 5.59
CA ASP A 461 -2.89 20.61 5.85
C ASP A 461 -2.77 21.68 6.94
N PHE A 462 -1.95 21.43 7.95
CA PHE A 462 -1.72 22.31 9.09
C PHE A 462 -0.43 23.10 8.92
N PHE A 463 -0.49 24.42 9.13
CA PHE A 463 0.62 25.33 8.84
C PHE A 463 1.30 25.85 10.11
N GLY A 464 2.56 25.46 10.33
CA GLY A 464 3.41 25.93 11.43
C GLY A 464 4.20 27.17 11.02
N GLY A 465 4.63 27.98 12.01
CA GLY A 465 5.38 29.23 11.76
C GLY A 465 4.49 30.45 11.46
N VAL A 466 3.19 30.24 11.24
CA VAL A 466 2.19 31.28 10.96
C VAL A 466 1.02 31.24 11.94
N LYS A 467 0.34 32.38 12.11
CA LYS A 467 -1.00 32.46 12.71
C LYS A 467 -2.04 32.79 11.65
N TYR A 468 -3.21 32.16 11.70
CA TYR A 468 -4.27 32.33 10.70
C TYR A 468 -5.65 31.93 11.26
N GLU A 469 -6.71 32.36 10.58
CA GLU A 469 -8.09 31.97 10.89
C GLU A 469 -8.74 31.39 9.62
N ILE A 470 -9.49 30.29 9.77
CA ILE A 470 -10.27 29.67 8.68
C ILE A 470 -11.71 30.14 8.82
N ASP A 471 -12.11 31.13 8.02
CA ASP A 471 -13.45 31.71 8.03
C ASP A 471 -14.39 30.96 7.08
N LEU A 472 -15.17 30.02 7.64
CA LEU A 472 -16.11 29.21 6.86
C LEU A 472 -17.34 29.99 6.39
N THR A 473 -17.56 31.23 6.85
CA THR A 473 -18.64 32.07 6.28
C THR A 473 -18.33 32.49 4.84
N LYS A 474 -17.07 32.38 4.41
CA LYS A 474 -16.59 32.74 3.09
C LYS A 474 -16.58 31.53 2.13
N PRO A 475 -16.71 31.78 0.81
CA PRO A 475 -16.52 30.74 -0.19
C PRO A 475 -15.08 30.19 -0.15
N TYR A 476 -14.92 28.98 -0.69
CA TYR A 476 -13.61 28.41 -1.00
C TYR A 476 -12.74 29.39 -1.81
N GLY A 477 -11.43 29.43 -1.54
CA GLY A 477 -10.51 30.41 -2.14
C GLY A 477 -10.49 31.77 -1.44
N SER A 478 -11.24 31.99 -0.36
CA SER A 478 -11.22 33.24 0.43
C SER A 478 -11.42 33.04 1.94
N ARG A 479 -11.19 31.83 2.46
CA ARG A 479 -11.39 31.47 3.88
C ARG A 479 -10.21 31.86 4.76
N ILE A 480 -8.99 31.94 4.23
CA ILE A 480 -7.77 32.21 5.02
C ILE A 480 -7.67 33.70 5.34
N THR A 481 -7.86 34.02 6.62
CA THR A 481 -7.84 35.38 7.17
C THR A 481 -6.78 35.51 8.28
N ASN A 482 -6.47 36.76 8.65
CA ASN A 482 -5.50 37.11 9.70
C ASN A 482 -4.07 36.51 9.58
N LEU A 483 -3.69 36.05 8.38
CA LEU A 483 -2.40 35.40 8.11
C LEU A 483 -1.19 36.27 8.50
N ARG A 484 -0.42 35.82 9.49
CA ARG A 484 0.74 36.50 10.08
C ARG A 484 1.89 35.54 10.32
N SER A 485 3.12 36.03 10.21
CA SER A 485 4.32 35.28 10.66
C SER A 485 4.41 35.28 12.18
N ILE A 486 4.62 34.13 12.82
CA ILE A 486 4.84 34.04 14.29
C ILE A 486 6.12 34.78 14.68
N ARG A 487 7.20 34.60 13.90
CA ARG A 487 8.53 35.20 14.18
C ARG A 487 8.53 36.73 14.21
N THR A 488 7.61 37.38 13.49
CA THR A 488 7.60 38.85 13.34
C THR A 488 6.29 39.53 13.77
N ASN A 489 5.22 38.75 14.00
CA ASN A 489 3.84 39.20 14.21
C ASN A 489 3.25 40.09 13.08
N LYS A 490 3.96 40.25 11.96
CA LYS A 490 3.52 41.06 10.81
C LYS A 490 2.58 40.25 9.92
N PRO A 491 1.54 40.87 9.31
CA PRO A 491 0.75 40.24 8.27
C PRO A 491 1.62 39.85 7.08
N ILE A 492 1.40 38.65 6.54
CA ILE A 492 2.06 38.18 5.33
C ILE A 492 1.36 38.80 4.12
N LYS A 493 2.13 39.46 3.24
CA LYS A 493 1.65 40.06 1.99
C LYS A 493 1.94 39.12 0.83
N THR A 494 1.17 39.26 -0.25
CA THR A 494 1.29 38.46 -1.48
C THR A 494 2.67 38.50 -2.15
N LYS A 495 3.47 39.55 -1.92
CA LYS A 495 4.82 39.72 -2.47
C LYS A 495 5.96 39.46 -1.48
N ASP A 496 5.66 39.11 -0.23
CA ASP A 496 6.70 38.77 0.75
C ASP A 496 7.31 37.42 0.35
N VAL A 497 8.64 37.32 0.31
CA VAL A 497 9.37 36.09 -0.02
C VAL A 497 9.75 35.37 1.27
N MET A 498 9.57 34.05 1.30
CA MET A 498 9.83 33.21 2.46
C MET A 498 10.14 31.76 2.06
N THR A 499 10.43 30.93 3.05
CA THR A 499 10.72 29.51 2.92
C THR A 499 9.60 28.65 3.51
N LEU A 500 9.21 27.60 2.77
CA LEU A 500 8.17 26.63 3.15
C LEU A 500 8.76 25.23 3.21
N GLY A 501 8.82 24.63 4.41
CA GLY A 501 9.26 23.25 4.62
C GLY A 501 8.09 22.27 4.62
N MET A 502 8.09 21.32 3.67
CA MET A 502 7.02 20.33 3.50
C MET A 502 7.53 19.10 2.73
N ASN A 503 6.77 18.01 2.74
CA ASN A 503 7.10 16.83 1.94
C ASN A 503 6.94 17.10 0.43
N ALA A 504 7.95 16.70 -0.36
CA ALA A 504 8.06 16.97 -1.79
C ALA A 504 6.88 16.42 -2.60
N TYR A 505 6.42 15.20 -2.31
CA TYR A 505 5.26 14.59 -2.98
C TYR A 505 3.97 15.44 -2.85
N ARG A 506 3.79 16.17 -1.74
CA ARG A 506 2.69 17.15 -1.63
C ARG A 506 2.94 18.39 -2.48
N MET A 507 4.17 18.88 -2.59
CA MET A 507 4.50 20.01 -3.47
C MET A 507 4.26 19.65 -4.95
N GLU A 508 4.70 18.47 -5.39
CA GLU A 508 4.45 17.92 -6.73
C GLU A 508 2.96 17.81 -7.04
N ALA A 509 2.17 17.23 -6.11
CA ALA A 509 0.72 17.13 -6.24
C ALA A 509 0.01 18.50 -6.30
N LEU A 510 0.60 19.57 -5.75
CA LEU A 510 0.09 20.94 -5.85
C LEU A 510 0.51 21.63 -7.16
N GLN A 511 1.68 21.29 -7.72
CA GLN A 511 2.18 21.80 -9.00
C GLN A 511 1.58 21.08 -10.22
N ALA A 512 1.06 19.87 -10.03
CA ALA A 512 0.39 19.06 -11.04
C ALA A 512 -0.90 19.72 -11.58
N LYS A 513 -1.39 19.19 -12.71
CA LYS A 513 -2.62 19.65 -13.37
C LYS A 513 -3.84 19.51 -12.44
N GLY A 514 -4.58 20.59 -12.22
CA GLY A 514 -5.67 20.69 -11.24
C GLY A 514 -5.21 21.03 -9.80
N GLY A 515 -3.91 21.17 -9.56
CA GLY A 515 -3.34 21.55 -8.27
C GLY A 515 -3.41 23.07 -8.01
N ALA A 516 -3.33 23.47 -6.74
CA ALA A 516 -3.41 24.89 -6.34
C ALA A 516 -2.28 25.77 -6.91
N LEU A 517 -1.15 25.14 -7.22
CA LEU A 517 0.08 25.73 -7.70
C LEU A 517 0.38 25.27 -9.14
N GLU A 518 -0.64 24.83 -9.90
CA GLU A 518 -0.52 24.29 -11.26
C GLU A 518 0.43 25.12 -12.15
N GLY A 519 1.41 24.44 -12.76
CA GLY A 519 2.37 25.04 -13.69
C GLY A 519 3.40 25.99 -13.08
N ARG A 520 3.34 26.28 -11.77
CA ARG A 520 4.39 27.04 -11.06
C ARG A 520 5.62 26.16 -10.88
N LYS A 521 6.77 26.80 -10.64
CA LYS A 521 8.03 26.14 -10.27
C LYS A 521 8.64 26.86 -9.08
N PHE A 522 9.21 26.09 -8.16
CA PHE A 522 9.79 26.61 -6.91
C PHE A 522 11.27 26.22 -6.80
N GLU A 523 12.06 27.12 -6.23
CA GLU A 523 13.48 26.89 -5.93
C GLU A 523 13.56 26.02 -4.67
N GLN A 524 13.95 24.75 -4.83
CA GLN A 524 14.28 23.86 -3.72
C GLN A 524 15.64 24.30 -3.14
N ILE A 525 15.63 24.63 -1.85
CA ILE A 525 16.79 25.17 -1.13
C ILE A 525 17.53 24.04 -0.39
N TRP A 526 16.79 23.08 0.16
CA TRP A 526 17.30 22.02 1.04
C TRP A 526 16.31 20.86 1.09
N SER A 527 16.77 19.66 1.44
CA SER A 527 15.89 18.57 1.90
C SER A 527 16.55 17.80 3.03
N SER A 528 15.77 17.38 4.02
CA SER A 528 16.29 16.60 5.16
C SER A 528 16.90 15.26 4.75
N LYS A 529 16.52 14.72 3.59
CA LYS A 529 17.08 13.48 3.03
C LYS A 529 18.46 13.62 2.41
N GLN A 530 18.96 14.84 2.19
CA GLN A 530 20.32 15.04 1.66
C GLN A 530 21.36 14.35 2.57
N GLU A 531 22.37 13.74 1.96
CA GLU A 531 23.42 12.98 2.67
C GLU A 531 24.13 13.85 3.73
N ASN A 532 24.44 15.10 3.36
CA ASN A 532 25.03 16.11 4.25
C ASN A 532 24.05 16.72 5.28
N ALA A 533 22.83 16.18 5.39
CA ALA A 533 21.82 16.56 6.36
C ALA A 533 21.50 15.38 7.31
N PHE A 534 20.67 14.42 6.86
CA PHE A 534 20.27 13.24 7.65
C PHE A 534 20.11 11.96 6.82
N GLY A 535 20.37 11.99 5.51
CA GLY A 535 20.23 10.85 4.59
C GLY A 535 18.78 10.35 4.40
N GLU A 536 18.60 9.40 3.49
CA GLU A 536 17.29 8.87 3.10
C GLU A 536 16.44 8.38 4.29
N THR A 537 17.02 7.57 5.17
CA THR A 537 16.32 7.01 6.34
C THR A 537 16.17 8.04 7.46
N GLY A 538 17.25 8.73 7.85
CA GLY A 538 17.25 9.66 8.98
C GLY A 538 16.46 10.94 8.72
N GLY A 539 16.41 11.39 7.47
CA GLY A 539 15.70 12.60 7.03
C GLY A 539 14.18 12.50 6.99
N THR A 540 13.59 11.32 7.22
CA THR A 540 12.13 11.18 7.31
C THR A 540 11.56 11.89 8.53
N ILE A 541 10.39 12.52 8.42
CA ILE A 541 9.70 13.23 9.51
C ILE A 541 9.45 12.31 10.71
N ARG A 542 9.26 11.00 10.49
CA ARG A 542 9.19 9.98 11.56
C ARG A 542 10.49 9.90 12.36
N ASN A 543 11.62 9.72 11.68
CA ASN A 543 12.91 9.57 12.36
C ASN A 543 13.39 10.91 12.94
N LEU A 544 13.20 12.04 12.24
CA LEU A 544 13.41 13.38 12.81
C LEU A 544 12.58 13.62 14.07
N ALA A 545 11.31 13.20 14.12
CA ALA A 545 10.50 13.32 15.33
C ALA A 545 11.03 12.45 16.49
N ILE A 546 11.55 11.25 16.19
CA ILE A 546 12.20 10.36 17.18
C ILE A 546 13.51 10.97 17.70
N THR A 547 14.37 11.48 16.80
CA THR A 547 15.63 12.16 17.13
C THR A 547 15.37 13.43 17.94
N TYR A 548 14.37 14.22 17.58
CA TYR A 548 13.94 15.41 18.33
C TYR A 548 13.51 15.07 19.75
N LEU A 549 12.73 14.01 19.93
CA LEU A 549 12.30 13.53 21.24
C LEU A 549 13.46 13.01 22.11
N LYS A 550 14.41 12.30 21.51
CA LYS A 550 15.60 11.79 22.21
C LYS A 550 16.60 12.88 22.56
N GLU A 551 17.06 13.64 21.58
CA GLU A 551 18.25 14.51 21.68
C GLU A 551 17.91 15.96 22.01
N VAL A 552 16.84 16.51 21.41
CA VAL A 552 16.46 17.93 21.61
C VAL A 552 15.55 18.10 22.83
N LYS A 553 14.72 17.09 23.14
CA LYS A 553 13.86 17.04 24.34
C LYS A 553 14.44 16.17 25.47
N ASN A 554 15.62 15.59 25.32
CA ASN A 554 16.28 14.75 26.33
C ASN A 554 15.37 13.63 26.88
N GLY A 555 14.57 13.01 26.00
CA GLY A 555 13.63 11.94 26.37
C GLY A 555 12.39 12.38 27.17
N ILE A 556 12.13 13.68 27.37
CA ILE A 556 10.94 14.16 28.09
C ILE A 556 10.23 15.25 27.29
N TYR A 557 9.04 14.95 26.78
CA TYR A 557 8.21 15.93 26.09
C TYR A 557 7.06 16.43 26.98
N THR A 558 7.00 17.74 27.17
CA THR A 558 5.86 18.44 27.79
C THR A 558 5.30 19.40 26.74
N PRO A 559 4.12 19.12 26.15
CA PRO A 559 3.62 19.85 25.01
C PRO A 559 2.99 21.17 25.41
N LYS A 560 2.86 22.08 24.45
CA LYS A 560 2.09 23.32 24.56
C LYS A 560 1.05 23.35 23.44
N VAL A 561 -0.02 24.13 23.65
CA VAL A 561 -0.94 24.51 22.57
C VAL A 561 -0.60 25.95 22.21
N MET A 562 -0.25 26.19 20.95
CA MET A 562 0.37 27.46 20.54
C MET A 562 -0.65 28.56 20.19
N HIS A 563 -1.91 28.17 19.98
CA HIS A 563 -3.02 29.03 19.59
C HIS A 563 -2.68 29.86 18.34
N ASN A 564 -2.12 29.18 17.34
CA ASN A 564 -1.76 29.66 16.03
C ASN A 564 -2.96 29.72 15.09
N TRP A 565 -3.89 28.77 15.15
CA TRP A 565 -5.01 28.69 14.21
C TRP A 565 -6.34 28.24 14.84
N LYS A 566 -7.44 28.58 14.16
CA LYS A 566 -8.79 28.17 14.54
C LYS A 566 -9.75 28.27 13.34
N ILE A 567 -10.85 27.55 13.43
CA ILE A 567 -12.00 27.67 12.54
C ILE A 567 -12.98 28.73 13.11
N THR A 568 -13.60 29.52 12.23
CA THR A 568 -14.64 30.50 12.55
C THR A 568 -15.82 30.39 11.59
N GLY A 569 -17.00 30.91 11.98
CA GLY A 569 -18.24 30.89 11.19
C GLY A 569 -19.30 29.88 11.65
N VAL A 570 -18.90 28.84 12.41
CA VAL A 570 -19.80 27.82 12.99
C VAL A 570 -20.10 28.13 14.46
N ASN A 571 -21.34 27.94 14.92
CA ASN A 571 -21.74 28.28 16.29
C ASN A 571 -21.63 27.11 17.29
N THR A 572 -20.40 26.68 17.55
CA THR A 572 -20.06 25.60 18.50
C THR A 572 -20.33 25.92 19.98
N HIS A 573 -20.71 27.16 20.32
CA HIS A 573 -20.91 27.58 21.71
C HIS A 573 -22.41 27.66 22.10
N SER A 574 -23.30 27.47 21.13
CA SER A 574 -24.76 27.57 21.31
C SER A 574 -25.37 26.47 22.20
N SER A 575 -26.54 26.76 22.77
CA SER A 575 -27.34 25.74 23.48
C SER A 575 -27.80 24.60 22.58
N GLU A 576 -27.94 24.90 21.29
CA GLU A 576 -28.30 24.02 20.21
C GLU A 576 -27.14 23.08 19.87
N HIS A 577 -25.91 23.58 19.77
CA HIS A 577 -24.70 22.76 19.65
C HIS A 577 -24.60 21.77 20.81
N LYS A 578 -24.72 22.24 22.05
CA LYS A 578 -24.66 21.37 23.25
C LYS A 578 -25.72 20.26 23.21
N ALA A 579 -26.93 20.58 22.76
CA ALA A 579 -27.98 19.58 22.57
C ALA A 579 -27.65 18.57 21.45
N VAL A 580 -26.95 18.97 20.38
CA VAL A 580 -26.45 18.07 19.34
C VAL A 580 -25.34 17.16 19.89
N VAL A 581 -24.39 17.70 20.66
CA VAL A 581 -23.35 16.93 21.38
C VAL A 581 -23.99 15.85 22.24
N ASP A 582 -24.94 16.24 23.10
CA ASP A 582 -25.67 15.32 24.00
C ASP A 582 -26.34 14.17 23.23
N LEU A 583 -26.98 14.47 22.10
CA LEU A 583 -27.77 13.51 21.33
C LEU A 583 -26.92 12.59 20.46
N VAL A 584 -25.82 13.09 19.87
CA VAL A 584 -24.90 12.27 19.07
C VAL A 584 -24.10 11.33 19.96
N ASN A 585 -23.58 11.82 21.09
CA ASN A 585 -22.77 11.00 22.00
C ASN A 585 -23.61 9.91 22.71
N LYS A 586 -24.93 10.13 22.86
CA LYS A 586 -25.91 9.11 23.27
C LYS A 586 -26.40 8.18 22.14
N GLY A 587 -25.93 8.33 20.90
CA GLY A 587 -26.32 7.50 19.74
C GLY A 587 -27.74 7.75 19.20
N ILE A 588 -28.40 8.81 19.66
CA ILE A 588 -29.78 9.15 19.31
C ILE A 588 -29.78 9.84 17.94
N LEU A 589 -29.03 10.94 17.85
CA LEU A 589 -28.80 11.65 16.60
C LEU A 589 -27.57 11.08 15.89
N GLU A 590 -27.59 11.02 14.57
CA GLU A 590 -26.45 10.63 13.75
C GLU A 590 -25.91 11.84 12.99
N ILE A 591 -24.59 11.93 12.89
CA ILE A 591 -23.92 12.91 12.01
C ILE A 591 -24.03 12.47 10.54
N PRO A 592 -24.14 13.42 9.58
CA PRO A 592 -24.15 13.08 8.15
C PRO A 592 -22.87 12.32 7.75
N LYS A 593 -23.02 11.28 6.94
CA LYS A 593 -21.94 10.37 6.52
C LYS A 593 -22.10 9.98 5.04
N THR A 594 -21.05 9.48 4.41
CA THR A 594 -21.13 8.91 3.05
C THR A 594 -22.04 7.68 3.01
N GLU A 595 -22.46 7.29 1.80
CA GLU A 595 -23.40 6.17 1.57
C GLU A 595 -22.83 4.82 2.03
N ASP A 596 -21.51 4.64 1.93
CA ASP A 596 -20.75 3.50 2.48
C ASP A 596 -20.49 3.60 4.00
N GLY A 597 -20.88 4.70 4.64
CA GLY A 597 -20.63 5.02 6.04
C GLY A 597 -19.16 5.29 6.41
N LYS A 598 -18.23 5.24 5.45
CA LYS A 598 -16.78 5.29 5.68
C LYS A 598 -16.29 6.66 6.14
N TYR A 599 -16.84 7.73 5.57
CA TYR A 599 -16.47 9.10 5.90
C TYR A 599 -17.62 9.80 6.62
N THR A 600 -17.31 10.37 7.77
CA THR A 600 -18.27 11.01 8.67
C THR A 600 -18.21 12.52 8.55
N ASN A 601 -19.26 13.19 9.04
CA ASN A 601 -19.37 14.64 9.13
C ASN A 601 -19.30 15.39 7.78
N ILE A 602 -19.82 14.80 6.70
CA ILE A 602 -19.77 15.39 5.34
C ILE A 602 -20.73 16.57 5.11
N ALA A 603 -21.56 16.91 6.10
CA ALA A 603 -22.45 18.06 6.08
C ALA A 603 -22.70 18.54 7.52
N SER A 604 -22.92 19.85 7.71
CA SER A 604 -23.17 20.40 9.04
C SER A 604 -24.58 20.06 9.53
N ILE A 605 -24.70 19.76 10.83
CA ILE A 605 -26.00 19.74 11.50
C ILE A 605 -26.45 21.20 11.63
N ASN A 606 -27.47 21.59 10.88
CA ASN A 606 -28.04 22.93 10.91
C ASN A 606 -29.33 22.99 11.74
N THR A 607 -29.38 23.97 12.63
CA THR A 607 -30.44 24.19 13.61
C THR A 607 -31.68 24.88 13.04
N LYS A 608 -31.53 25.60 11.93
CA LYS A 608 -32.59 26.28 11.18
C LYS A 608 -33.19 25.41 10.07
N ASP A 609 -32.56 24.30 9.69
CA ASP A 609 -33.21 23.33 8.80
C ASP A 609 -34.53 22.83 9.45
N SER A 610 -35.53 22.60 8.60
CA SER A 610 -36.83 22.06 9.04
C SER A 610 -36.65 20.65 9.59
N ILE A 611 -37.49 20.25 10.54
CA ILE A 611 -37.55 18.86 11.01
C ILE A 611 -38.88 18.22 10.56
N THR A 612 -38.85 16.98 10.08
CA THR A 612 -40.06 16.26 9.65
C THR A 612 -40.74 15.53 10.80
N LYS A 613 -41.98 15.06 10.60
CA LYS A 613 -42.69 14.25 11.61
C LYS A 613 -42.01 12.89 11.80
N GLU A 614 -41.47 12.34 10.73
CA GLU A 614 -40.79 11.06 10.66
C GLU A 614 -39.46 11.13 11.44
N GLU A 615 -38.70 12.22 11.29
CA GLU A 615 -37.52 12.51 12.11
C GLU A 615 -37.88 12.66 13.60
N ILE A 616 -38.95 13.39 13.93
CA ILE A 616 -39.45 13.52 15.30
C ILE A 616 -39.81 12.14 15.89
N VAL A 617 -40.56 11.32 15.15
CA VAL A 617 -40.99 9.98 15.60
C VAL A 617 -39.79 9.07 15.81
N ALA A 618 -38.91 8.92 14.83
CA ALA A 618 -37.75 8.03 14.91
C ALA A 618 -36.80 8.40 16.05
N LEU A 619 -36.49 9.70 16.22
CA LEU A 619 -35.60 10.17 17.28
C LEU A 619 -36.25 10.12 18.67
N SER A 620 -37.57 10.26 18.79
CA SER A 620 -38.29 10.08 20.07
C SER A 620 -38.42 8.60 20.45
N GLN A 621 -38.61 7.71 19.47
CA GLN A 621 -38.67 6.26 19.67
C GLN A 621 -37.33 5.68 20.19
N LYS A 622 -36.18 6.16 19.69
CA LYS A 622 -34.84 5.78 20.22
C LYS A 622 -34.68 6.02 21.74
N VAL A 623 -35.56 6.80 22.37
CA VAL A 623 -35.53 7.14 23.81
C VAL A 623 -36.88 6.95 24.52
N ASN A 624 -37.82 6.22 23.92
CA ASN A 624 -39.15 5.94 24.49
C ASN A 624 -40.00 7.19 24.86
N ILE A 625 -39.80 8.32 24.19
CA ILE A 625 -40.58 9.56 24.40
C ILE A 625 -41.78 9.60 23.45
N ASN A 626 -42.93 10.08 23.92
CA ASN A 626 -44.13 10.28 23.09
C ASN A 626 -43.92 11.45 22.10
N PRO A 627 -43.87 11.20 20.77
CA PRO A 627 -43.55 12.24 19.79
C PRO A 627 -44.58 13.37 19.72
N ASN A 628 -45.81 13.16 20.20
CA ASN A 628 -46.85 14.20 20.21
C ASN A 628 -46.49 15.44 21.06
N GLN A 629 -45.55 15.30 22.01
CA GLN A 629 -45.01 16.43 22.79
C GLN A 629 -44.29 17.46 21.92
N PHE A 630 -43.94 17.10 20.68
CA PHE A 630 -43.23 17.95 19.73
C PHE A 630 -44.09 18.43 18.55
N ASN A 631 -45.42 18.20 18.55
CA ASN A 631 -46.33 18.49 17.43
C ASN A 631 -46.36 19.96 16.94
N HIS A 632 -45.82 20.91 17.72
CA HIS A 632 -45.69 22.33 17.34
C HIS A 632 -44.27 22.73 16.90
N VAL A 633 -43.28 21.84 17.03
CA VAL A 633 -41.87 22.10 16.74
C VAL A 633 -41.64 22.05 15.22
N LYS A 634 -40.97 23.05 14.66
CA LYS A 634 -40.75 23.16 13.19
C LYS A 634 -39.29 23.17 12.76
N ARG A 635 -38.34 23.24 13.71
CA ARG A 635 -36.90 23.44 13.43
C ARG A 635 -36.06 22.44 14.22
N LYS A 636 -35.01 21.93 13.60
CA LYS A 636 -34.10 20.92 14.19
C LYS A 636 -33.50 21.37 15.53
N GLY A 637 -33.03 22.63 15.64
CA GLY A 637 -32.44 23.15 16.88
C GLY A 637 -33.42 23.22 18.06
N GLU A 638 -34.69 23.52 17.81
CA GLU A 638 -35.73 23.54 18.86
C GLU A 638 -36.04 22.11 19.33
N PHE A 639 -36.18 21.17 18.38
CA PHE A 639 -36.42 19.76 18.70
C PHE A 639 -35.26 19.16 19.50
N TYR A 640 -34.01 19.31 19.02
CA TYR A 640 -32.84 18.75 19.69
C TYR A 640 -32.68 19.30 21.11
N LYS A 641 -32.92 20.60 21.34
CA LYS A 641 -32.91 21.19 22.69
C LYS A 641 -34.00 20.63 23.60
N LYS A 642 -35.21 20.46 23.11
CA LYS A 642 -36.31 19.86 23.89
C LYS A 642 -36.01 18.39 24.20
N LEU A 643 -35.58 17.61 23.20
CA LEU A 643 -35.25 16.20 23.36
C LEU A 643 -34.07 15.98 24.33
N SER A 644 -32.94 16.68 24.14
CA SER A 644 -31.78 16.64 25.05
C SER A 644 -32.17 16.97 26.50
N ARG A 645 -33.08 17.93 26.72
CA ARG A 645 -33.54 18.30 28.06
C ARG A 645 -34.43 17.25 28.74
N ILE A 646 -35.18 16.44 27.98
CA ILE A 646 -36.06 15.40 28.56
C ILE A 646 -35.27 14.13 28.91
N ILE A 647 -34.14 13.89 28.25
CA ILE A 647 -33.26 12.73 28.48
C ILE A 647 -32.10 13.00 29.47
N LYS A 648 -32.25 14.02 30.33
CA LYS A 648 -31.30 14.43 31.37
C LYS A 648 -31.98 14.40 32.73
#